data_AF-A0A849J216-F1
#
_entry.id   AF-A0A849J216-F1
#
_cell.length_a   1.000
_cell.length_b   1.000
_cell.length_c   1.000
_cell.angle_alpha   90.00
_cell.angle_beta   90.00
_cell.angle_gamma   90.00
#
_symmetry.space_group_name_H-M   'P 1'
#
loop_
_entity.id
_entity.type
_entity.pdbx_description
1 polymer ?
#
loop_
_entity_poly.entity_id
_entity_poly.type
_entity_poly.pdbx_seq_one_letter_code
_entity_poly.pdbx_strand_id
1 'polypeptide(L)'
;MSNEKMTEASLDRLATTAIRMLSIDQVESANSGHPGLPLGLAPVAYTIYSKFLKFSPQFPNWPDRDRFVLSAGHGSALLYSLLHLFGYELSIEDLKAFRQLGSKTPGHPEYRHTPGVEVTTGPLGQGFATAVGLALAERMAAARINPQTDIELVDHKTFVLASDGDLMEGISHEAGSLAGHLGLSKLIVCFDDNDITIDGPRHQSCTDDVLERFSAYGWHTLQVEDGEDLAEIESQLQKAIDEKSRPSLIAIKTTIGYGAPNKAGKSVAHGGPLGKDEAEATKIGFGWPLEPTFFVPAEVREYLDAILENKALAYGKWLQEFNALGFDPFSQEDLRSALGSLVDFEVGSSLATRIASQKNLQAIMKDMPSLVGGSADLAESTGTKLDFKAIGKDDYTGRIIHFGIREHAMAACSNGLALHGGFRPFCSTFLVFSDYLRPSIRLSAIMGLPVIYIFTHDSIAVGEDGPTHQPIEHLAALRSIPNLMVLRPADANETSEAYKTALEHTTGPCAIILSRQALKTLEPSSPGWMAKDGARVVFGQDGLSEVTILASGSEVGLAIDSAKILFDLHKVRARVVSVPWRERLIEFDEARQLEILGPNQNRLVVEAGIEMGWEALRGPGGKSLVMKSFGTSAPGSKASAHFGYTTEKVVSLALAIANAVSNQDLPDSTPMVSLAHHLLQATEAAAIAAQAQVGLGNKIASDALATEAMRNSLGKMELSAKVVIGEGEKDNAPMLYVDEVLGASESVTFELAVDPLEGTNYAAKGQDGAVSVIAGSELGSLYSTSGYYMEKLVVKAPAKDAIDIAKGVEYNLRAIATSSNKEISDLKFIVLAKPRHDELISQIRSLGAKVVEIPDGDVMASIKVMMEASEFDGLYGIGGAPEGVISACAAKLLGAGMQTRLAPQSEEEIKRLNSLEPDWKDRIMTPQDMVKGDSVVVITAITNSPPLDAPLKNKTGWTTSSLVITKSGERLIHRDHLTTIDQRRAHDAT
;
A
#
# COMPACT_ATOMS: atom_id res chain seq x y z
N MET A 1 64.98 11.25 -29.65
CA MET A 1 65.93 10.64 -28.70
C MET A 1 65.46 9.21 -28.50
N SER A 2 66.38 8.25 -28.65
CA SER A 2 66.26 6.78 -28.57
C SER A 2 64.86 6.13 -28.56
N ASN A 3 64.49 5.50 -29.68
CA ASN A 3 63.48 4.44 -29.79
C ASN A 3 63.96 3.17 -29.05
N GLU A 4 64.15 3.23 -27.72
CA GLU A 4 64.20 2.01 -26.92
C GLU A 4 62.76 1.55 -26.70
N LYS A 5 62.38 0.40 -27.27
CA LYS A 5 61.10 -0.23 -26.97
C LYS A 5 61.04 -0.49 -25.47
N MET A 6 60.00 0.03 -24.80
CA MET A 6 59.76 -0.28 -23.40
C MET A 6 59.65 -1.80 -23.20
N THR A 7 60.23 -2.29 -22.12
CA THR A 7 60.08 -3.69 -21.70
C THR A 7 58.64 -3.96 -21.24
N GLU A 8 58.22 -5.23 -21.26
CA GLU A 8 56.90 -5.61 -20.75
C GLU A 8 56.71 -5.18 -19.28
N ALA A 9 57.71 -5.42 -18.42
CA ALA A 9 57.66 -5.01 -17.02
C ALA A 9 57.51 -3.48 -16.84
N SER A 10 58.10 -2.66 -17.72
CA SER A 10 57.90 -1.21 -17.69
C SER A 10 56.52 -0.78 -18.20
N LEU A 11 55.94 -1.51 -19.16
CA LEU A 11 54.57 -1.27 -19.63
C LEU A 11 53.53 -1.68 -18.59
N ASP A 12 53.73 -2.80 -17.89
CA ASP A 12 52.89 -3.25 -16.78
C ASP A 12 52.84 -2.18 -15.68
N ARG A 13 54.00 -1.67 -15.24
CA ARG A 13 54.07 -0.57 -14.25
C ARG A 13 53.44 0.73 -14.74
N LEU A 14 53.56 1.04 -16.03
CA LEU A 14 52.92 2.23 -16.60
C LEU A 14 51.39 2.09 -16.61
N ALA A 15 50.87 0.89 -16.93
CA ALA A 15 49.45 0.59 -16.92
C ALA A 15 48.85 0.62 -15.51
N THR A 16 49.55 0.06 -14.50
CA THR A 16 49.11 0.16 -13.09
C THR A 16 49.06 1.62 -12.64
N THR A 17 50.05 2.42 -13.03
CA THR A 17 50.07 3.85 -12.75
C THR A 17 48.91 4.57 -13.43
N ALA A 18 48.60 4.26 -14.70
CA ALA A 18 47.46 4.83 -15.40
C ALA A 18 46.13 4.56 -14.67
N ILE A 19 45.93 3.34 -14.15
CA ILE A 19 44.76 2.98 -13.34
C ILE A 19 44.65 3.89 -12.11
N ARG A 20 45.75 4.07 -11.36
CA ARG A 20 45.79 4.98 -10.19
C ARG A 20 45.38 6.39 -10.56
N MET A 21 45.96 6.93 -11.62
CA MET A 21 45.73 8.32 -12.03
C MET A 21 44.30 8.54 -12.51
N LEU A 22 43.74 7.61 -13.28
CA LEU A 22 42.33 7.66 -13.65
C LEU A 22 41.41 7.57 -12.43
N SER A 23 41.75 6.77 -11.43
CA SER A 23 40.95 6.69 -10.20
C SER A 23 41.04 7.97 -9.35
N ILE A 24 42.21 8.61 -9.27
CA ILE A 24 42.37 9.94 -8.64
C ILE A 24 41.51 10.96 -9.39
N ASP A 25 41.66 11.06 -10.71
CA ASP A 25 40.99 12.07 -11.51
C ASP A 25 39.46 11.93 -11.46
N GLN A 26 38.92 10.71 -11.46
CA GLN A 26 37.49 10.43 -11.22
C GLN A 26 37.02 11.02 -9.89
N VAL A 27 37.73 10.73 -8.80
CA VAL A 27 37.35 11.15 -7.44
C VAL A 27 37.49 12.67 -7.26
N GLU A 28 38.57 13.26 -7.76
CA GLU A 28 38.80 14.72 -7.69
C GLU A 28 37.76 15.47 -8.52
N SER A 29 37.45 15.00 -9.74
CA SER A 29 36.42 15.61 -10.61
C SER A 29 35.04 15.57 -9.97
N ALA A 30 34.67 14.46 -9.32
CA ALA A 30 33.40 14.32 -8.62
C ALA A 30 33.38 15.04 -7.26
N ASN A 31 34.54 15.48 -6.75
CA ASN A 31 34.74 15.94 -5.37
C ASN A 31 34.14 14.96 -4.33
N SER A 32 34.17 13.67 -4.64
CA SER A 32 33.54 12.59 -3.86
C SER A 32 34.07 11.24 -4.31
N GLY A 33 34.41 10.35 -3.37
CA GLY A 33 34.84 8.98 -3.68
C GLY A 33 35.98 8.49 -2.79
N HIS A 34 36.51 7.32 -3.15
CA HIS A 34 37.48 6.58 -2.33
C HIS A 34 38.76 6.30 -3.15
N PRO A 35 39.77 7.16 -3.11
CA PRO A 35 40.99 7.00 -3.91
C PRO A 35 41.99 6.03 -3.27
N GLY A 36 41.94 5.84 -1.94
CA GLY A 36 42.94 5.06 -1.20
C GLY A 36 43.09 3.60 -1.65
N LEU A 37 41.98 2.86 -1.70
CA LEU A 37 41.98 1.46 -2.14
C LEU A 37 42.41 1.30 -3.61
N PRO A 38 41.86 2.08 -4.57
CA PRO A 38 42.34 2.04 -5.96
C PRO A 38 43.85 2.23 -6.10
N LEU A 39 44.46 3.07 -5.26
CA LEU A 39 45.90 3.32 -5.29
C LEU A 39 46.71 2.09 -4.86
N GLY A 40 46.32 1.43 -3.77
CA GLY A 40 46.98 0.23 -3.26
C GLY A 40 46.76 -1.01 -4.13
N LEU A 41 45.54 -1.23 -4.64
CA LEU A 41 45.17 -2.46 -5.35
C LEU A 41 45.33 -2.40 -6.88
N ALA A 42 45.77 -1.28 -7.46
CA ALA A 42 46.01 -1.19 -8.90
C ALA A 42 46.91 -2.32 -9.45
N PRO A 43 48.04 -2.71 -8.81
CA PRO A 43 48.88 -3.81 -9.29
C PRO A 43 48.16 -5.17 -9.30
N VAL A 44 47.41 -5.48 -8.24
CA VAL A 44 46.66 -6.74 -8.10
C VAL A 44 45.59 -6.84 -9.17
N ALA A 45 44.74 -5.82 -9.27
CA ALA A 45 43.62 -5.81 -10.19
C ALA A 45 44.08 -5.79 -11.65
N TYR A 46 45.16 -5.04 -11.95
CA TYR A 46 45.83 -5.08 -13.25
C TYR A 46 46.28 -6.49 -13.61
N THR A 47 47.01 -7.16 -12.71
CA THR A 47 47.56 -8.50 -12.95
C THR A 47 46.46 -9.53 -13.22
N ILE A 48 45.35 -9.46 -12.46
CA ILE A 48 44.17 -10.29 -12.72
C ILE A 48 43.63 -10.03 -14.13
N TYR A 49 43.33 -8.79 -14.50
CA TYR A 49 42.74 -8.48 -15.81
C TYR A 49 43.67 -8.80 -16.99
N SER A 50 44.94 -8.43 -16.90
CA SER A 50 45.90 -8.58 -17.99
C SER A 50 46.28 -10.05 -18.21
N LYS A 51 46.71 -10.75 -17.15
CA LYS A 51 47.31 -12.08 -17.27
C LYS A 51 46.31 -13.24 -17.11
N PHE A 52 45.32 -13.13 -16.20
CA PHE A 52 44.52 -14.30 -15.80
C PHE A 52 43.06 -14.29 -16.26
N LEU A 53 42.38 -13.15 -16.17
CA LEU A 53 40.93 -13.05 -16.36
C LEU A 53 40.57 -13.40 -17.81
N LYS A 54 39.76 -14.43 -17.98
CA LYS A 54 39.12 -14.79 -19.24
C LYS A 54 37.87 -13.93 -19.45
N PHE A 55 37.90 -12.97 -20.36
CA PHE A 55 36.73 -12.13 -20.65
C PHE A 55 36.77 -11.60 -22.08
N SER A 56 35.65 -11.01 -22.52
CA SER A 56 35.58 -10.24 -23.76
C SER A 56 34.77 -8.97 -23.51
N PRO A 57 35.37 -7.78 -23.65
CA PRO A 57 34.67 -6.52 -23.35
C PRO A 57 33.56 -6.20 -24.36
N GLN A 58 33.67 -6.70 -25.60
CA GLN A 58 32.62 -6.59 -26.62
C GLN A 58 31.45 -7.54 -26.36
N PHE A 59 31.69 -8.62 -25.61
CA PHE A 59 30.70 -9.63 -25.24
C PHE A 59 30.70 -9.83 -23.72
N PRO A 60 30.33 -8.81 -22.94
CA PRO A 60 30.41 -8.84 -21.47
C PRO A 60 29.48 -9.90 -20.86
N ASN A 61 28.50 -10.39 -21.63
CA ASN A 61 27.59 -11.45 -21.22
C ASN A 61 28.04 -12.85 -21.66
N TRP A 62 29.30 -13.02 -22.14
CA TRP A 62 29.86 -14.34 -22.47
C TRP A 62 29.64 -15.31 -21.28
N PRO A 63 28.87 -16.40 -21.45
CA PRO A 63 28.51 -17.29 -20.34
C PRO A 63 29.70 -17.87 -19.58
N ASP A 64 30.78 -18.22 -20.29
CA ASP A 64 31.96 -18.87 -19.72
C ASP A 64 33.13 -17.90 -19.48
N ARG A 65 32.88 -16.59 -19.32
CA ARG A 65 33.90 -15.65 -18.84
C ARG A 65 34.27 -15.92 -17.37
N ASP A 66 35.48 -15.60 -16.96
CA ASP A 66 35.78 -15.48 -15.53
C ASP A 66 34.97 -14.32 -14.93
N ARG A 67 34.49 -14.50 -13.71
CA ARG A 67 33.73 -13.49 -12.96
C ARG A 67 34.69 -12.68 -12.10
N PHE A 68 34.55 -11.36 -12.10
CA PHE A 68 35.31 -10.45 -11.23
C PHE A 68 34.36 -9.68 -10.32
N VAL A 69 34.52 -9.83 -9.00
CA VAL A 69 33.67 -9.20 -7.99
C VAL A 69 34.50 -8.27 -7.11
N LEU A 70 34.21 -6.97 -7.17
CA LEU A 70 34.75 -6.00 -6.22
C LEU A 70 33.85 -5.99 -4.97
N SER A 71 34.14 -6.82 -3.97
CA SER A 71 33.38 -6.86 -2.71
C SER A 71 33.51 -5.56 -1.93
N ALA A 72 34.74 -5.02 -1.91
CA ALA A 72 35.06 -3.68 -1.42
C ALA A 72 34.56 -2.59 -2.39
N GLY A 73 33.24 -2.55 -2.61
CA GLY A 73 32.59 -1.74 -3.67
C GLY A 73 32.84 -0.24 -3.56
N HIS A 74 33.28 0.26 -2.40
CA HIS A 74 33.65 1.66 -2.24
C HIS A 74 34.84 2.05 -3.16
N GLY A 75 35.70 1.08 -3.50
CA GLY A 75 36.79 1.21 -4.47
C GLY A 75 36.36 1.23 -5.94
N SER A 76 35.11 1.58 -6.25
CA SER A 76 34.52 1.53 -7.59
C SER A 76 35.33 2.23 -8.70
N ALA A 77 36.02 3.33 -8.38
CA ALA A 77 36.89 4.03 -9.31
C ALA A 77 38.04 3.15 -9.86
N LEU A 78 38.49 2.12 -9.12
CA LEU A 78 39.44 1.10 -9.60
C LEU A 78 38.81 0.26 -10.71
N LEU A 79 37.61 -0.27 -10.46
CA LEU A 79 36.89 -1.12 -11.41
C LEU A 79 36.55 -0.34 -12.69
N TYR A 80 36.09 0.91 -12.57
CA TYR A 80 35.77 1.71 -13.75
C TYR A 80 37.01 2.08 -14.58
N SER A 81 38.15 2.39 -13.93
CA SER A 81 39.43 2.56 -14.63
C SER A 81 39.82 1.30 -15.41
N LEU A 82 39.66 0.11 -14.79
CA LEU A 82 39.93 -1.17 -15.44
C LEU A 82 38.99 -1.42 -16.62
N LEU A 83 37.68 -1.26 -16.43
CA LEU A 83 36.70 -1.49 -17.49
C LEU A 83 36.96 -0.58 -18.70
N HIS A 84 37.26 0.70 -18.47
CA HIS A 84 37.65 1.64 -19.52
C HIS A 84 38.92 1.19 -20.25
N LEU A 85 40.00 0.91 -19.50
CA LEU A 85 41.28 0.53 -20.09
C LEU A 85 41.23 -0.83 -20.81
N PHE A 86 40.44 -1.78 -20.31
CA PHE A 86 40.23 -3.08 -20.93
C PHE A 86 39.08 -3.10 -21.94
N GLY A 87 38.66 -1.94 -22.44
CA GLY A 87 37.88 -1.81 -23.67
C GLY A 87 36.39 -2.11 -23.55
N TYR A 88 35.84 -2.19 -22.33
CA TYR A 88 34.39 -2.24 -22.13
C TYR A 88 33.75 -0.94 -22.63
N GLU A 89 32.44 -0.95 -22.86
CA GLU A 89 31.69 0.22 -23.32
C GLU A 89 31.50 1.30 -22.21
N LEU A 90 32.64 1.80 -21.73
CA LEU A 90 32.79 2.83 -20.72
C LEU A 90 33.84 3.83 -21.22
N SER A 91 33.37 4.99 -21.66
CA SER A 91 34.21 6.03 -22.25
C SER A 91 34.96 6.84 -21.19
N ILE A 92 35.93 7.65 -21.62
CA ILE A 92 36.61 8.59 -20.72
C ILE A 92 35.64 9.64 -20.16
N GLU A 93 34.59 10.00 -20.91
CA GLU A 93 33.55 10.92 -20.45
C GLU A 93 32.66 10.28 -19.36
N ASP A 94 32.43 8.96 -19.43
CA ASP A 94 31.76 8.23 -18.35
C ASP A 94 32.60 8.25 -17.06
N LEU A 95 33.92 8.17 -17.16
CA LEU A 95 34.81 8.32 -15.99
C LEU A 95 34.74 9.75 -15.43
N LYS A 96 34.75 10.79 -16.28
CA LYS A 96 34.57 12.18 -15.83
C LYS A 96 33.23 12.41 -15.13
N ALA A 97 32.21 11.63 -15.49
CA ALA A 97 30.88 11.65 -14.89
C ALA A 97 30.73 10.73 -13.66
N PHE A 98 31.83 10.27 -13.05
CA PHE A 98 31.79 9.48 -11.81
C PHE A 98 30.89 10.11 -10.75
N ARG A 99 29.99 9.31 -10.17
CA ARG A 99 29.01 9.71 -9.14
C ARG A 99 28.01 10.80 -9.56
N GLN A 100 27.90 11.10 -10.85
CA GLN A 100 26.92 12.08 -11.35
C GLN A 100 25.58 11.43 -11.69
N LEU A 101 24.50 12.21 -11.67
CA LEU A 101 23.16 11.72 -11.97
C LEU A 101 23.10 11.14 -13.40
N GLY A 102 22.62 9.89 -13.51
CA GLY A 102 22.46 9.21 -14.80
C GLY A 102 23.75 8.70 -15.43
N SER A 103 24.89 8.74 -14.71
CA SER A 103 26.15 8.21 -15.23
C SER A 103 26.20 6.68 -15.20
N LYS A 104 27.06 6.10 -16.06
CA LYS A 104 27.41 4.67 -16.04
C LYS A 104 28.42 4.33 -14.94
N THR A 105 28.79 5.27 -14.06
CA THR A 105 29.85 5.15 -13.06
C THR A 105 29.35 5.56 -11.67
N PRO A 106 28.35 4.84 -11.11
CA PRO A 106 27.80 5.14 -9.79
C PRO A 106 28.83 4.97 -8.67
N GLY A 107 28.55 5.53 -7.49
CA GLY A 107 29.52 5.56 -6.39
C GLY A 107 29.97 4.20 -5.85
N HIS A 108 29.16 3.16 -6.08
CA HIS A 108 29.48 1.75 -5.89
C HIS A 108 29.08 1.00 -7.17
N PRO A 109 29.68 -0.17 -7.50
CA PRO A 109 29.34 -0.90 -8.72
C PRO A 109 27.88 -1.35 -8.71
N GLU A 110 27.17 -1.15 -9.82
CA GLU A 110 25.79 -1.55 -9.99
C GLU A 110 25.61 -2.46 -11.22
N TYR A 111 25.15 -3.68 -10.98
CA TYR A 111 24.80 -4.63 -12.03
C TYR A 111 23.75 -4.02 -12.99
N ARG A 112 23.88 -4.30 -14.29
CA ARG A 112 23.11 -3.75 -15.43
C ARG A 112 23.27 -2.25 -15.71
N HIS A 113 23.77 -1.46 -14.77
CA HIS A 113 24.02 -0.02 -14.99
C HIS A 113 25.35 0.20 -15.73
N THR A 114 26.35 -0.61 -15.42
CA THR A 114 27.69 -0.53 -16.00
C THR A 114 28.07 -1.85 -16.69
N PRO A 115 28.41 -1.86 -18.00
CA PRO A 115 28.89 -3.05 -18.67
C PRO A 115 30.15 -3.62 -18.01
N GLY A 116 30.16 -4.93 -17.72
CA GLY A 116 31.27 -5.61 -17.05
C GLY A 116 31.22 -5.59 -15.52
N VAL A 117 30.23 -4.95 -14.90
CA VAL A 117 29.95 -5.11 -13.46
C VAL A 117 29.11 -6.35 -13.24
N GLU A 118 29.69 -7.34 -12.57
CA GLU A 118 29.06 -8.64 -12.30
C GLU A 118 27.98 -8.59 -11.20
N VAL A 119 28.23 -7.81 -10.14
CA VAL A 119 27.43 -7.81 -8.92
C VAL A 119 27.28 -6.37 -8.43
N THR A 120 26.09 -5.99 -8.00
CA THR A 120 25.93 -4.75 -7.21
C THR A 120 26.53 -4.95 -5.82
N THR A 121 27.56 -4.17 -5.48
CA THR A 121 28.24 -4.22 -4.18
C THR A 121 28.20 -2.86 -3.47
N GLY A 122 28.82 -2.76 -2.30
CA GLY A 122 28.80 -1.56 -1.46
C GLY A 122 28.53 -1.91 0.00
N PRO A 123 27.41 -2.58 0.32
CA PRO A 123 27.27 -3.23 1.62
C PRO A 123 28.34 -4.32 1.74
N LEU A 124 29.24 -4.16 2.69
CA LEU A 124 30.43 -4.99 2.84
C LEU A 124 30.06 -6.46 3.11
N GLY A 125 30.92 -7.38 2.69
CA GLY A 125 30.75 -8.83 2.79
C GLY A 125 29.79 -9.45 1.76
N GLN A 126 28.86 -8.66 1.19
CA GLN A 126 27.88 -9.17 0.22
C GLN A 126 28.51 -9.63 -1.09
N GLY A 127 29.51 -8.91 -1.61
CA GLY A 127 30.20 -9.30 -2.83
C GLY A 127 30.92 -10.63 -2.67
N PHE A 128 31.66 -10.80 -1.56
CA PHE A 128 32.29 -12.06 -1.18
C PHE A 128 31.28 -13.22 -1.11
N ALA A 129 30.17 -13.04 -0.38
CA ALA A 129 29.17 -14.09 -0.23
C ALA A 129 28.43 -14.41 -1.54
N THR A 130 28.20 -13.39 -2.37
CA THR A 130 27.60 -13.58 -3.72
C THR A 130 28.56 -14.33 -4.64
N ALA A 131 29.87 -14.07 -4.55
CA ALA A 131 30.90 -14.78 -5.31
C ALA A 131 30.98 -16.28 -4.99
N VAL A 132 30.67 -16.68 -3.74
CA VAL A 132 30.50 -18.10 -3.38
C VAL A 132 29.37 -18.74 -4.20
N GLY A 133 28.26 -18.02 -4.39
CA GLY A 133 27.16 -18.44 -5.26
C GLY A 133 27.53 -18.52 -6.74
N LEU A 134 28.30 -17.55 -7.26
CA LEU A 134 28.82 -17.58 -8.64
C LEU A 134 29.72 -18.81 -8.87
N ALA A 135 30.65 -19.08 -7.94
CA ALA A 135 31.53 -20.24 -8.03
C ALA A 135 30.78 -21.57 -7.89
N LEU A 136 29.74 -21.62 -7.05
CA LEU A 136 28.87 -22.80 -6.96
C LEU A 136 28.10 -23.04 -8.26
N ALA A 137 27.56 -21.98 -8.87
CA ALA A 137 26.85 -22.06 -10.15
C ALA A 137 27.75 -22.62 -11.26
N GLU A 138 29.01 -22.17 -11.32
CA GLU A 138 29.99 -22.69 -12.27
C GLU A 138 30.19 -24.19 -12.10
N ARG A 139 30.43 -24.66 -10.86
CA ARG A 139 30.65 -26.09 -10.58
C ARG A 139 29.43 -26.94 -10.94
N MET A 140 28.23 -26.43 -10.68
CA MET A 140 26.98 -27.08 -11.05
C MET A 140 26.79 -27.14 -12.57
N ALA A 141 27.07 -26.05 -13.27
CA ALA A 141 26.94 -25.98 -14.72
C ALA A 141 27.97 -26.89 -15.39
N ALA A 142 29.23 -26.85 -14.98
CA ALA A 142 30.29 -27.72 -15.45
C ALA A 142 29.95 -29.21 -15.25
N ALA A 143 29.50 -29.60 -14.06
CA ALA A 143 29.14 -30.99 -13.76
C ALA A 143 27.93 -31.50 -14.57
N ARG A 144 27.06 -30.60 -15.05
CA ARG A 144 25.87 -30.97 -15.84
C ARG A 144 26.12 -30.90 -17.34
N ILE A 145 26.92 -29.95 -17.82
CA ILE A 145 27.09 -29.66 -19.25
C ILE A 145 28.32 -30.37 -19.81
N ASN A 146 29.50 -30.26 -19.18
CA ASN A 146 30.74 -30.80 -19.74
C ASN A 146 30.68 -32.31 -20.02
N PRO A 147 30.00 -33.17 -19.21
CA PRO A 147 29.85 -34.59 -19.56
C PRO A 147 29.04 -34.87 -20.82
N GLN A 148 28.30 -33.90 -21.34
CA GLN A 148 27.51 -34.01 -22.57
C GLN A 148 28.31 -33.62 -23.81
N THR A 149 29.57 -33.21 -23.65
CA THR A 149 30.38 -32.57 -24.69
C THR A 149 31.79 -33.15 -24.72
N ASP A 150 32.43 -33.16 -25.90
CA ASP A 150 33.81 -33.66 -26.05
C ASP A 150 34.88 -32.62 -25.62
N ILE A 151 34.43 -31.47 -25.12
CA ILE A 151 35.24 -30.32 -24.70
C ILE A 151 34.68 -29.74 -23.40
N GLU A 152 35.52 -29.08 -22.61
CA GLU A 152 35.10 -28.36 -21.41
C GLU A 152 34.59 -26.96 -21.78
N LEU A 153 33.27 -26.79 -21.83
CA LEU A 153 32.63 -25.53 -22.23
C LEU A 153 32.32 -24.61 -21.06
N VAL A 154 32.20 -25.18 -19.87
CA VAL A 154 32.07 -24.45 -18.62
C VAL A 154 33.34 -24.73 -17.82
N ASP A 155 34.25 -23.77 -17.85
CA ASP A 155 35.50 -23.80 -17.08
C ASP A 155 35.96 -22.37 -16.80
N HIS A 156 35.36 -21.71 -15.81
CA HIS A 156 35.74 -20.35 -15.46
C HIS A 156 35.89 -20.15 -13.95
N LYS A 157 36.59 -19.08 -13.60
CA LYS A 157 36.97 -18.72 -12.23
C LYS A 157 36.13 -17.57 -11.73
N THR A 158 36.08 -17.42 -10.42
CA THR A 158 35.52 -16.26 -9.74
C THR A 158 36.60 -15.60 -8.91
N PHE A 159 37.02 -14.41 -9.32
CA PHE A 159 37.98 -13.57 -8.61
C PHE A 159 37.23 -12.54 -7.75
N VAL A 160 37.69 -12.34 -6.52
CA VAL A 160 37.13 -11.37 -5.58
C VAL A 160 38.22 -10.44 -5.06
N LEU A 161 37.98 -9.14 -5.07
CA LEU A 161 38.74 -8.20 -4.25
C LEU A 161 37.93 -7.87 -2.99
N ALA A 162 38.47 -8.20 -1.82
CA ALA A 162 37.87 -7.98 -0.51
C ALA A 162 38.76 -7.07 0.35
N SER A 163 38.16 -6.31 1.26
CA SER A 163 38.88 -5.50 2.24
C SER A 163 38.71 -6.02 3.66
N ASP A 164 39.33 -5.35 4.62
CA ASP A 164 39.12 -5.59 6.05
C ASP A 164 37.64 -5.56 6.42
N GLY A 165 36.91 -4.58 5.89
CA GLY A 165 35.48 -4.42 6.15
C GLY A 165 34.65 -5.61 5.65
N ASP A 166 35.02 -6.21 4.51
CA ASP A 166 34.35 -7.42 4.03
C ASP A 166 34.57 -8.60 4.97
N LEU A 167 35.78 -8.74 5.54
CA LEU A 167 36.18 -9.88 6.36
C LEU A 167 35.89 -9.72 7.85
N MET A 168 35.42 -8.54 8.28
CA MET A 168 34.82 -8.32 9.60
C MET A 168 33.32 -8.65 9.62
N GLU A 169 32.65 -8.62 8.47
CA GLU A 169 31.22 -8.86 8.38
C GLU A 169 30.86 -10.34 8.60
N GLY A 170 29.83 -10.58 9.42
CA GLY A 170 29.31 -11.91 9.78
C GLY A 170 29.08 -12.82 8.58
N ILE A 171 28.51 -12.26 7.52
CA ILE A 171 28.15 -12.97 6.27
C ILE A 171 29.37 -13.60 5.58
N SER A 172 30.57 -13.00 5.71
CA SER A 172 31.79 -13.54 5.08
C SER A 172 32.25 -14.83 5.76
N HIS A 173 32.03 -14.96 7.08
CA HIS A 173 32.30 -16.19 7.82
C HIS A 173 31.35 -17.31 7.44
N GLU A 174 30.06 -16.99 7.34
CA GLU A 174 29.04 -17.93 6.89
C GLU A 174 29.38 -18.47 5.49
N ALA A 175 29.59 -17.56 4.52
CA ALA A 175 29.87 -17.91 3.15
C ALA A 175 31.25 -18.59 3.00
N GLY A 176 32.26 -18.13 3.74
CA GLY A 176 33.60 -18.72 3.76
C GLY A 176 33.58 -20.16 4.26
N SER A 177 32.85 -20.40 5.35
CA SER A 177 32.64 -21.75 5.88
C SER A 177 31.91 -22.66 4.88
N LEU A 178 30.89 -22.17 4.18
CA LEU A 178 30.17 -22.93 3.15
C LEU A 178 31.06 -23.24 1.93
N ALA A 179 31.82 -22.26 1.44
CA ALA A 179 32.71 -22.45 0.29
C ALA A 179 33.82 -23.47 0.54
N GLY A 180 34.39 -23.46 1.75
CA GLY A 180 35.38 -24.44 2.17
C GLY A 180 34.78 -25.85 2.29
N HIS A 181 33.59 -25.96 2.90
CA HIS A 181 32.83 -27.22 2.97
C HIS A 181 32.54 -27.80 1.59
N LEU A 182 32.13 -26.96 0.64
CA LEU A 182 31.83 -27.36 -0.74
C LEU A 182 33.08 -27.49 -1.62
N GLY A 183 34.28 -27.16 -1.15
CA GLY A 183 35.52 -27.30 -1.92
C GLY A 183 35.54 -26.49 -3.23
N LEU A 184 35.04 -25.24 -3.21
CA LEU A 184 34.89 -24.39 -4.41
C LEU A 184 36.24 -23.87 -4.94
N SER A 185 37.04 -24.75 -5.56
CA SER A 185 38.43 -24.47 -5.95
C SER A 185 38.65 -23.39 -6.99
N LYS A 186 37.59 -22.97 -7.71
CA LYS A 186 37.68 -21.89 -8.71
C LYS A 186 37.32 -20.51 -8.13
N LEU A 187 37.08 -20.43 -6.81
CA LEU A 187 36.92 -19.19 -6.07
C LEU A 187 38.27 -18.72 -5.53
N ILE A 188 38.70 -17.54 -5.95
CA ILE A 188 39.98 -16.93 -5.58
C ILE A 188 39.71 -15.54 -5.02
N VAL A 189 40.03 -15.34 -3.74
CA VAL A 189 39.80 -14.08 -3.03
C VAL A 189 41.15 -13.43 -2.76
N CYS A 190 41.34 -12.21 -3.26
CA CYS A 190 42.45 -11.34 -2.90
C CYS A 190 41.96 -10.38 -1.82
N PHE A 191 42.50 -10.55 -0.63
CA PHE A 191 42.22 -9.69 0.52
C PHE A 191 43.27 -8.57 0.58
N ASP A 192 42.79 -7.33 0.53
CA ASP A 192 43.60 -6.13 0.72
C ASP A 192 43.92 -5.95 2.21
N ASP A 193 45.06 -6.50 2.63
CA ASP A 193 45.56 -6.41 4.00
C ASP A 193 46.37 -5.11 4.17
N ASN A 194 45.65 -3.98 4.26
CA ASN A 194 46.24 -2.64 4.30
C ASN A 194 46.30 -2.01 5.70
N ASP A 195 45.86 -2.73 6.73
CA ASP A 195 45.79 -2.31 8.14
C ASP A 195 44.90 -1.07 8.44
N ILE A 196 44.02 -0.64 7.54
CA ILE A 196 43.27 0.60 7.68
C ILE A 196 41.77 0.40 7.43
N THR A 197 40.96 0.92 8.35
CA THR A 197 39.52 1.12 8.21
C THR A 197 39.17 2.60 8.23
N ILE A 198 37.88 2.94 8.15
CA ILE A 198 37.40 4.34 8.21
C ILE A 198 37.86 5.02 9.51
N ASP A 199 37.73 4.34 10.65
CA ASP A 199 38.00 4.93 11.97
C ASP A 199 39.50 5.03 12.30
N GLY A 200 40.36 4.42 11.48
CA GLY A 200 41.81 4.41 11.69
C GLY A 200 42.43 3.03 11.49
N PRO A 201 43.58 2.77 12.13
CA PRO A 201 44.23 1.46 12.09
C PRO A 201 43.31 0.31 12.49
N ARG A 202 43.29 -0.75 11.68
CA ARG A 202 42.48 -1.97 11.84
C ARG A 202 42.55 -2.55 13.26
N HIS A 203 43.75 -2.59 13.85
CA HIS A 203 43.99 -3.16 15.18
C HIS A 203 43.20 -2.51 16.32
N GLN A 204 42.57 -1.35 16.09
CA GLN A 204 41.70 -0.70 17.08
C GLN A 204 40.39 -1.47 17.28
N SER A 205 39.90 -2.21 16.28
CA SER A 205 38.64 -2.96 16.34
C SER A 205 38.76 -4.43 15.91
N CYS A 206 39.82 -4.81 15.19
CA CYS A 206 40.02 -6.17 14.70
C CYS A 206 41.50 -6.56 14.69
N THR A 207 41.83 -7.66 15.35
CA THR A 207 43.21 -8.18 15.50
C THR A 207 43.32 -9.68 15.26
N ASP A 208 42.27 -10.29 14.68
CA ASP A 208 42.30 -11.71 14.36
C ASP A 208 43.28 -12.02 13.22
N ASP A 209 43.71 -13.29 13.19
CA ASP A 209 44.47 -13.85 12.08
C ASP A 209 43.50 -14.35 11.00
N VAL A 210 43.42 -13.59 9.92
CA VAL A 210 42.53 -13.88 8.80
C VAL A 210 42.94 -15.18 8.09
N LEU A 211 44.24 -15.44 7.92
CA LEU A 211 44.73 -16.62 7.21
C LEU A 211 44.47 -17.88 8.04
N GLU A 212 44.77 -17.89 9.33
CA GLU A 212 44.46 -19.02 10.20
C GLU A 212 42.96 -19.30 10.26
N ARG A 213 42.13 -18.26 10.36
CA ARG A 213 40.67 -18.39 10.33
C ARG A 213 40.16 -19.04 9.05
N PHE A 214 40.63 -18.60 7.89
CA PHE A 214 40.21 -19.17 6.61
C PHE A 214 40.78 -20.58 6.39
N SER A 215 41.99 -20.85 6.87
CA SER A 215 42.54 -22.20 6.90
C SER A 215 41.65 -23.15 7.70
N ALA A 216 41.11 -22.70 8.84
CA ALA A 216 40.17 -23.47 9.65
C ALA A 216 38.82 -23.74 8.94
N TYR A 217 38.40 -22.89 8.01
CA TYR A 217 37.25 -23.16 7.13
C TYR A 217 37.55 -24.17 6.01
N GLY A 218 38.81 -24.56 5.82
CA GLY A 218 39.24 -25.47 4.76
C GLY A 218 39.72 -24.78 3.48
N TRP A 219 40.17 -23.52 3.57
CA TRP A 219 40.70 -22.77 2.43
C TRP A 219 42.20 -23.03 2.24
N HIS A 220 42.65 -22.80 1.01
CA HIS A 220 44.07 -22.63 0.70
C HIS A 220 44.46 -21.17 0.95
N THR A 221 45.42 -20.94 1.84
CA THR A 221 45.79 -19.60 2.29
C THR A 221 47.18 -19.25 1.78
N LEU A 222 47.29 -18.07 1.17
CA LEU A 222 48.50 -17.55 0.55
C LEU A 222 48.73 -16.11 1.01
N GLN A 223 49.94 -15.62 0.83
CA GLN A 223 50.33 -14.26 1.18
C GLN A 223 51.22 -13.66 0.09
N VAL A 224 51.08 -12.34 -0.09
CA VAL A 224 51.97 -11.47 -0.86
C VAL A 224 52.48 -10.40 0.12
N GLU A 225 53.79 -10.30 0.29
CA GLU A 225 54.41 -9.37 1.26
C GLU A 225 54.51 -7.93 0.72
N ASP A 226 54.58 -7.75 -0.60
CA ASP A 226 54.61 -6.44 -1.23
C ASP A 226 53.56 -6.34 -2.37
N GLY A 227 52.49 -5.57 -2.13
CA GLY A 227 51.46 -5.27 -3.11
C GLY A 227 51.92 -4.52 -4.36
N GLU A 228 53.17 -4.05 -4.43
CA GLU A 228 53.78 -3.48 -5.64
C GLU A 228 54.64 -4.49 -6.44
N ASP A 229 54.89 -5.69 -5.90
CA ASP A 229 55.63 -6.75 -6.59
C ASP A 229 54.70 -7.56 -7.50
N LEU A 230 54.59 -7.12 -8.75
CA LEU A 230 53.79 -7.80 -9.78
C LEU A 230 54.18 -9.27 -9.97
N ALA A 231 55.46 -9.62 -9.81
CA ALA A 231 55.92 -10.99 -10.00
C ALA A 231 55.50 -11.90 -8.83
N GLU A 232 55.54 -11.38 -7.60
CA GLU A 232 55.01 -12.09 -6.44
C GLU A 232 53.50 -12.29 -6.55
N ILE A 233 52.76 -11.23 -6.90
CA ILE A 233 51.30 -11.26 -7.12
C ILE A 233 50.94 -12.32 -8.17
N GLU A 234 51.60 -12.29 -9.33
CA GLU A 234 51.39 -13.26 -10.41
C GLU A 234 51.65 -14.70 -9.93
N SER A 235 52.77 -14.91 -9.21
CA SER A 235 53.12 -16.24 -8.67
C SER A 235 52.08 -16.78 -7.70
N GLN A 236 51.57 -15.95 -6.77
CA GLN A 236 50.58 -16.39 -5.79
C GLN A 236 49.21 -16.60 -6.43
N LEU A 237 48.80 -15.77 -7.39
CA LEU A 237 47.59 -16.00 -8.19
C LEU A 237 47.68 -17.32 -8.95
N GLN A 238 48.82 -17.62 -9.57
CA GLN A 238 49.02 -18.88 -10.27
C GLN A 238 48.91 -20.09 -9.30
N LYS A 239 49.52 -20.02 -8.11
CA LYS A 239 49.36 -21.07 -7.07
C LYS A 239 47.90 -21.25 -6.63
N ALA A 240 47.15 -20.16 -6.51
CA ALA A 240 45.71 -20.22 -6.19
C ALA A 240 44.90 -20.89 -7.30
N ILE A 241 45.24 -20.61 -8.57
CA ILE A 241 44.62 -21.25 -9.75
C ILE A 241 44.97 -22.74 -9.83
N ASP A 242 46.18 -23.12 -9.44
CA ASP A 242 46.67 -24.49 -9.49
C ASP A 242 46.10 -25.38 -8.37
N GLU A 243 45.58 -24.80 -7.29
CA GLU A 243 44.82 -25.52 -6.28
C GLU A 243 43.45 -25.96 -6.84
N LYS A 244 43.22 -27.28 -6.88
CA LYS A 244 42.03 -27.88 -7.53
C LYS A 244 40.98 -28.42 -6.55
N SER A 245 41.21 -28.32 -5.25
CA SER A 245 40.38 -28.97 -4.22
C SER A 245 39.75 -28.04 -3.18
N ARG A 246 40.29 -26.82 -3.03
CA ARG A 246 39.87 -25.84 -2.01
C ARG A 246 39.78 -24.44 -2.60
N PRO A 247 38.84 -23.59 -2.15
CA PRO A 247 38.89 -22.16 -2.47
C PRO A 247 40.18 -21.54 -1.92
N SER A 248 40.66 -20.46 -2.57
CA SER A 248 41.92 -19.80 -2.20
C SER A 248 41.69 -18.38 -1.67
N LEU A 249 42.35 -18.03 -0.56
CA LEU A 249 42.45 -16.68 -0.02
C LEU A 249 43.92 -16.23 -0.08
N ILE A 250 44.18 -15.10 -0.73
CA ILE A 250 45.49 -14.47 -0.80
C ILE A 250 45.43 -13.17 0.00
N ALA A 251 46.12 -13.10 1.15
CA ALA A 251 46.31 -11.84 1.85
C ALA A 251 47.43 -11.05 1.17
N ILE A 252 47.14 -9.83 0.74
CA ILE A 252 48.09 -9.00 0.00
C ILE A 252 48.38 -7.76 0.84
N LYS A 253 49.62 -7.64 1.31
CA LYS A 253 50.03 -6.47 2.06
C LYS A 253 50.11 -5.26 1.15
N THR A 254 49.25 -4.27 1.34
CA THR A 254 49.29 -3.01 0.58
C THR A 254 49.39 -1.80 1.49
N THR A 255 49.67 -0.65 0.89
CA THR A 255 49.53 0.65 1.56
C THR A 255 48.34 1.39 0.97
N ILE A 256 47.31 1.65 1.77
CA ILE A 256 46.18 2.49 1.32
C ILE A 256 46.67 3.87 0.88
N GLY A 257 46.22 4.36 -0.27
CA GLY A 257 46.67 5.63 -0.82
C GLY A 257 48.14 5.62 -1.26
N TYR A 258 48.66 4.46 -1.66
CA TYR A 258 50.05 4.30 -2.09
C TYR A 258 50.50 5.41 -3.06
N GLY A 259 51.64 6.02 -2.74
CA GLY A 259 52.22 7.14 -3.48
C GLY A 259 51.70 8.53 -3.11
N ALA A 260 50.61 8.65 -2.33
CA ALA A 260 50.15 9.94 -1.80
C ALA A 260 51.06 10.39 -0.62
N PRO A 261 51.92 11.41 -0.78
CA PRO A 261 53.03 11.65 0.14
C PRO A 261 52.63 11.89 1.60
N ASN A 262 51.49 12.54 1.83
CA ASN A 262 51.02 12.91 3.17
C ASN A 262 49.86 12.03 3.65
N LYS A 263 49.15 11.36 2.74
CA LYS A 263 47.95 10.55 3.04
C LYS A 263 48.14 9.04 2.99
N ALA A 264 49.22 8.51 2.39
CA ALA A 264 49.49 7.08 2.33
C ALA A 264 49.54 6.44 3.73
N GLY A 265 48.96 5.23 3.86
CA GLY A 265 48.93 4.45 5.10
C GLY A 265 48.02 5.01 6.19
N LYS A 266 47.10 5.93 5.86
CA LYS A 266 46.22 6.61 6.83
C LYS A 266 44.77 6.54 6.39
N SER A 267 43.85 6.50 7.35
CA SER A 267 42.39 6.49 7.09
C SER A 267 41.89 7.72 6.32
N VAL A 268 42.61 8.85 6.35
CA VAL A 268 42.29 10.04 5.55
C VAL A 268 42.36 9.82 4.03
N ALA A 269 43.03 8.76 3.56
CA ALA A 269 43.03 8.36 2.15
C ALA A 269 41.78 7.53 1.76
N HIS A 270 40.97 7.08 2.74
CA HIS A 270 39.86 6.17 2.49
C HIS A 270 38.63 6.88 1.90
N GLY A 271 38.02 7.80 2.66
CA GLY A 271 36.62 8.23 2.47
C GLY A 271 36.38 9.52 1.69
N GLY A 272 37.41 10.12 1.10
CA GLY A 272 37.26 11.37 0.37
C GLY A 272 38.39 11.64 -0.62
N PRO A 273 38.26 12.68 -1.45
CA PRO A 273 39.31 13.10 -2.37
C PRO A 273 40.67 13.30 -1.68
N LEU A 274 41.74 13.07 -2.42
CA LEU A 274 43.07 13.45 -1.97
C LEU A 274 43.15 14.97 -1.80
N GLY A 275 42.44 15.71 -2.64
CA GLY A 275 42.50 17.15 -2.75
C GLY A 275 43.62 17.56 -3.70
N LYS A 276 43.40 18.67 -4.41
CA LYS A 276 44.24 19.16 -5.50
C LYS A 276 45.75 19.05 -5.23
N ASP A 277 46.24 19.62 -4.14
CA ASP A 277 47.68 19.67 -3.85
C ASP A 277 48.29 18.26 -3.65
N GLU A 278 47.57 17.38 -2.96
CA GLU A 278 48.01 16.00 -2.72
C GLU A 278 47.92 15.17 -4.01
N ALA A 279 46.87 15.36 -4.82
CA ALA A 279 46.71 14.70 -6.11
C ALA A 279 47.84 15.10 -7.09
N GLU A 280 48.17 16.39 -7.18
CA GLU A 280 49.30 16.89 -7.97
C GLU A 280 50.64 16.33 -7.47
N ALA A 281 50.87 16.35 -6.15
CA ALA A 281 52.08 15.79 -5.55
C ALA A 281 52.21 14.28 -5.81
N THR A 282 51.10 13.54 -5.76
CA THR A 282 51.04 12.11 -6.09
C THR A 282 51.42 11.89 -7.56
N LYS A 283 50.81 12.64 -8.49
CA LYS A 283 51.15 12.57 -9.93
C LYS A 283 52.63 12.84 -10.18
N ILE A 284 53.19 13.90 -9.58
CA ILE A 284 54.62 14.24 -9.67
C ILE A 284 55.50 13.10 -9.14
N GLY A 285 55.12 12.49 -8.01
CA GLY A 285 55.84 11.37 -7.41
C GLY A 285 55.95 10.14 -8.32
N PHE A 286 54.94 9.88 -9.14
CA PHE A 286 54.96 8.82 -10.16
C PHE A 286 55.55 9.26 -11.50
N GLY A 287 56.01 10.50 -11.63
CA GLY A 287 56.46 11.06 -12.91
C GLY A 287 55.33 11.24 -13.92
N TRP A 288 54.08 11.37 -13.45
CA TRP A 288 52.89 11.50 -14.27
C TRP A 288 52.61 12.98 -14.61
N PRO A 289 52.20 13.31 -15.86
CA PRO A 289 51.85 14.68 -16.22
C PRO A 289 50.62 15.17 -15.43
N LEU A 290 50.62 16.46 -15.09
CA LEU A 290 49.47 17.08 -14.42
C LEU A 290 48.30 17.32 -15.39
N GLU A 291 48.62 17.68 -16.64
CA GLU A 291 47.66 17.96 -17.71
C GLU A 291 48.01 17.19 -19.00
N PRO A 292 47.01 16.75 -19.79
CA PRO A 292 45.59 16.81 -19.47
C PRO A 292 45.22 15.89 -18.29
N THR A 293 44.23 16.26 -17.49
CA THR A 293 43.57 15.29 -16.59
C THR A 293 42.91 14.16 -17.38
N PHE A 294 42.72 13.00 -16.75
CA PHE A 294 42.22 11.77 -17.38
C PHE A 294 43.13 11.28 -18.52
N PHE A 295 44.44 11.51 -18.41
CA PHE A 295 45.42 11.09 -19.40
C PHE A 295 45.63 9.57 -19.41
N VAL A 296 45.69 8.99 -20.61
CA VAL A 296 46.10 7.60 -20.86
C VAL A 296 47.24 7.61 -21.89
N PRO A 297 48.45 7.13 -21.56
CA PRO A 297 49.56 7.06 -22.50
C PRO A 297 49.22 6.16 -23.70
N ALA A 298 49.68 6.55 -24.89
CA ALA A 298 49.43 5.79 -26.12
C ALA A 298 50.05 4.38 -26.03
N GLU A 299 51.21 4.26 -25.41
CA GLU A 299 51.93 3.01 -25.19
C GLU A 299 51.13 2.04 -24.30
N VAL A 300 50.38 2.55 -23.31
CA VAL A 300 49.50 1.73 -22.47
C VAL A 300 48.31 1.24 -23.30
N ARG A 301 47.68 2.11 -24.10
CA ARG A 301 46.55 1.73 -24.96
C ARG A 301 46.96 0.64 -25.96
N GLU A 302 48.05 0.87 -26.70
CA GLU A 302 48.59 -0.09 -27.69
C GLU A 302 48.94 -1.44 -27.03
N TYR A 303 49.56 -1.42 -25.85
CA TYR A 303 49.91 -2.63 -25.12
C TYR A 303 48.67 -3.42 -24.67
N LEU A 304 47.67 -2.74 -24.12
CA LEU A 304 46.42 -3.38 -23.70
C LEU A 304 45.59 -3.88 -24.88
N ASP A 305 45.60 -3.20 -26.03
CA ASP A 305 44.92 -3.65 -27.24
C ASP A 305 45.47 -5.00 -27.73
N ALA A 306 46.79 -5.19 -27.71
CA ALA A 306 47.40 -6.48 -28.03
C ALA A 306 46.98 -7.61 -27.06
N ILE A 307 46.79 -7.29 -25.78
CA ILE A 307 46.25 -8.25 -24.80
C ILE A 307 44.78 -8.58 -25.12
N LEU A 308 43.97 -7.57 -25.47
CA LEU A 308 42.56 -7.75 -25.79
C LEU A 308 42.33 -8.54 -27.09
N GLU A 309 43.18 -8.36 -28.10
CA GLU A 309 43.15 -9.17 -29.33
C GLU A 309 43.29 -10.67 -29.03
N ASN A 310 44.25 -11.03 -28.16
CA ASN A 310 44.44 -12.42 -27.75
C ASN A 310 43.22 -12.97 -26.97
N LYS A 311 42.62 -12.16 -26.09
CA LYS A 311 41.41 -12.57 -25.35
C LYS A 311 40.19 -12.72 -26.27
N ALA A 312 40.06 -11.89 -27.30
CA ALA A 312 38.99 -11.99 -28.30
C ALA A 312 39.06 -13.31 -29.11
N LEU A 313 40.27 -13.80 -29.42
CA LEU A 313 40.46 -15.09 -30.07
C LEU A 313 39.94 -16.26 -29.22
N ALA A 314 40.13 -16.22 -27.90
CA ALA A 314 39.62 -17.24 -26.99
C ALA A 314 38.08 -17.31 -27.00
N TYR A 315 37.41 -16.16 -26.97
CA TYR A 315 35.95 -16.10 -27.12
C TYR A 315 35.48 -16.66 -28.46
N GLY A 316 36.15 -16.29 -29.56
CA GLY A 316 35.79 -16.76 -30.90
C GLY A 316 35.86 -18.29 -31.02
N LYS A 317 36.88 -18.92 -30.41
CA LYS A 317 37.00 -20.38 -30.33
C LYS A 317 35.86 -20.99 -29.52
N TRP A 318 35.62 -20.48 -28.31
CA TRP A 318 34.54 -20.96 -27.45
C TRP A 318 33.16 -20.83 -28.11
N LEU A 319 32.89 -19.73 -28.81
CA LEU A 319 31.60 -19.47 -29.45
C LEU A 319 31.30 -20.46 -30.58
N GLN A 320 32.31 -20.82 -31.38
CA GLN A 320 32.16 -21.83 -32.43
C GLN A 320 31.77 -23.19 -31.86
N GLU A 321 32.41 -23.55 -30.76
CA GLU A 321 32.17 -24.79 -30.01
C GLU A 321 30.79 -24.80 -29.32
N PHE A 322 30.41 -23.69 -28.66
CA PHE A 322 29.12 -23.55 -27.98
C PHE A 322 27.93 -23.60 -28.95
N ASN A 323 28.01 -22.89 -30.08
CA ASN A 323 26.92 -22.85 -31.07
C ASN A 323 26.60 -24.23 -31.67
N ALA A 324 27.55 -25.17 -31.67
CA ALA A 324 27.33 -26.52 -32.18
C ALA A 324 26.41 -27.39 -31.29
N LEU A 325 26.15 -26.97 -30.04
CA LEU A 325 25.41 -27.76 -29.06
C LEU A 325 23.90 -27.53 -29.06
N GLY A 326 23.45 -26.35 -29.50
CA GLY A 326 22.04 -25.95 -29.40
C GLY A 326 21.50 -25.89 -27.96
N PHE A 327 22.36 -25.61 -26.97
CA PHE A 327 22.01 -25.62 -25.55
C PHE A 327 21.29 -24.33 -25.12
N ASP A 328 20.09 -24.47 -24.57
CA ASP A 328 19.36 -23.39 -23.88
C ASP A 328 19.20 -23.76 -22.38
N PRO A 329 19.89 -23.08 -21.46
CA PRO A 329 19.79 -23.37 -20.03
C PRO A 329 18.45 -22.95 -19.40
N PHE A 330 17.65 -22.11 -20.08
CA PHE A 330 16.33 -21.66 -19.63
C PHE A 330 15.28 -21.80 -20.73
N SER A 331 15.07 -23.05 -21.13
CA SER A 331 14.02 -23.45 -22.05
C SER A 331 12.66 -22.91 -21.59
N GLN A 332 12.00 -22.14 -22.48
CA GLN A 332 10.62 -21.73 -22.29
C GLN A 332 9.67 -22.93 -22.19
N GLU A 333 10.07 -24.08 -22.73
CA GLU A 333 9.32 -25.32 -22.60
C GLU A 333 9.40 -25.89 -21.18
N ASP A 334 10.57 -25.82 -20.53
CA ASP A 334 10.75 -26.25 -19.15
C ASP A 334 9.86 -25.42 -18.22
N LEU A 335 9.79 -24.10 -18.45
CA LEU A 335 8.89 -23.22 -17.71
C LEU A 335 7.42 -23.60 -17.94
N ARG A 336 6.99 -23.79 -19.20
CA ARG A 336 5.61 -24.20 -19.50
C ARG A 336 5.25 -25.54 -18.85
N SER A 337 6.15 -26.53 -18.92
CA SER A 337 5.95 -27.85 -18.30
C SER A 337 5.85 -27.71 -16.78
N ALA A 338 6.76 -26.95 -16.16
CA ALA A 338 6.71 -26.69 -14.73
C ALA A 338 5.40 -26.02 -14.29
N LEU A 339 4.91 -25.02 -15.04
CA LEU A 339 3.62 -24.39 -14.78
C LEU A 339 2.45 -25.37 -14.94
N GLY A 340 2.54 -26.31 -15.89
CA GLY A 340 1.57 -27.39 -16.09
C GLY A 340 1.60 -28.49 -15.02
N SER A 341 2.70 -28.59 -14.26
CA SER A 341 2.91 -29.57 -13.18
C SER A 341 2.51 -29.07 -11.79
N LEU A 342 1.98 -27.85 -11.67
CA LEU A 342 1.44 -27.35 -10.41
C LEU A 342 0.29 -28.24 -9.92
N VAL A 343 0.19 -28.37 -8.61
CA VAL A 343 -0.72 -29.34 -7.98
C VAL A 343 -2.08 -28.70 -7.76
N ASP A 344 -3.13 -29.37 -8.26
CA ASP A 344 -4.51 -29.08 -7.90
C ASP A 344 -4.87 -29.77 -6.58
N PHE A 345 -5.36 -29.01 -5.60
CA PHE A 345 -5.74 -29.55 -4.29
C PHE A 345 -7.26 -29.67 -4.16
N GLU A 346 -7.70 -30.80 -3.59
CA GLU A 346 -9.10 -31.08 -3.34
C GLU A 346 -9.73 -30.03 -2.40
N VAL A 347 -10.84 -29.43 -2.84
CA VAL A 347 -11.57 -28.43 -2.06
C VAL A 347 -12.07 -29.02 -0.74
N GLY A 348 -11.98 -28.26 0.35
CA GLY A 348 -12.41 -28.69 1.67
C GLY A 348 -11.42 -29.60 2.41
N SER A 349 -10.37 -30.10 1.74
CA SER A 349 -9.24 -30.75 2.41
C SER A 349 -8.53 -29.77 3.36
N SER A 350 -7.74 -30.28 4.30
CA SER A 350 -6.96 -29.43 5.22
C SER A 350 -5.47 -29.72 5.09
N LEU A 351 -4.70 -28.68 4.78
CA LEU A 351 -3.26 -28.79 4.56
C LEU A 351 -2.56 -27.48 4.96
N ALA A 352 -1.38 -27.59 5.58
CA ALA A 352 -0.55 -26.41 5.82
C ALA A 352 0.05 -25.90 4.52
N THR A 353 0.12 -24.59 4.31
CA THR A 353 0.64 -24.04 3.05
C THR A 353 2.12 -24.38 2.83
N ARG A 354 2.92 -24.62 3.89
CA ARG A 354 4.27 -25.19 3.75
C ARG A 354 4.31 -26.59 3.13
N ILE A 355 3.31 -27.43 3.38
CA ILE A 355 3.22 -28.77 2.79
C ILE A 355 2.66 -28.70 1.38
N ALA A 356 1.72 -27.78 1.11
CA ALA A 356 1.29 -27.48 -0.26
C ALA A 356 2.47 -26.98 -1.12
N SER A 357 3.31 -26.12 -0.53
CA SER A 357 4.56 -25.64 -1.13
C SER A 357 5.52 -26.78 -1.44
N GLN A 358 5.76 -27.71 -0.51
CA GLN A 358 6.58 -28.90 -0.75
C GLN A 358 6.09 -29.71 -1.95
N LYS A 359 4.77 -29.94 -2.04
CA LYS A 359 4.16 -30.72 -3.13
C LYS A 359 4.31 -30.02 -4.49
N ASN A 360 4.05 -28.72 -4.55
CA ASN A 360 4.26 -27.91 -5.76
C ASN A 360 5.73 -27.91 -6.15
N LEU A 361 6.63 -27.60 -5.21
CA LEU A 361 8.06 -27.53 -5.45
C LEU A 361 8.63 -28.88 -5.95
N GLN A 362 8.18 -29.99 -5.37
CA GLN A 362 8.54 -31.34 -5.82
C GLN A 362 8.06 -31.63 -7.25
N ALA A 363 6.89 -31.12 -7.65
CA ALA A 363 6.34 -31.31 -8.98
C ALA A 363 7.06 -30.44 -10.02
N ILE A 364 7.16 -29.13 -9.79
CA ILE A 364 7.79 -28.19 -10.72
C ILE A 364 9.28 -28.49 -10.93
N MET A 365 10.00 -28.94 -9.90
CA MET A 365 11.42 -29.28 -10.04
C MET A 365 11.66 -30.49 -10.95
N LYS A 366 10.68 -31.37 -11.18
CA LYS A 366 10.84 -32.47 -12.14
C LYS A 366 11.03 -31.94 -13.56
N ASP A 367 10.33 -30.86 -13.87
CA ASP A 367 10.21 -30.30 -15.21
C ASP A 367 11.11 -29.08 -15.45
N MET A 368 11.67 -28.51 -14.38
CA MET A 368 12.58 -27.36 -14.45
C MET A 368 13.95 -27.69 -13.85
N PRO A 369 14.89 -28.28 -14.63
CA PRO A 369 16.23 -28.65 -14.14
C PRO A 369 17.07 -27.47 -13.63
N SER A 370 16.78 -26.26 -14.12
CA SER A 370 17.41 -25.01 -13.68
C SER A 370 16.94 -24.55 -12.29
N LEU A 371 15.81 -25.06 -11.78
CA LEU A 371 15.33 -24.77 -10.42
C LEU A 371 16.17 -25.54 -9.40
N VAL A 372 16.91 -24.80 -8.58
CA VAL A 372 17.88 -25.31 -7.60
C VAL A 372 17.78 -24.52 -6.31
N GLY A 373 18.10 -25.12 -5.17
CA GLY A 373 17.92 -24.41 -3.92
C GLY A 373 17.92 -25.30 -2.70
N GLY A 374 17.53 -24.74 -1.56
CA GLY A 374 17.44 -25.53 -0.34
C GLY A 374 17.08 -24.70 0.88
N SER A 375 17.62 -25.09 2.03
CA SER A 375 17.23 -24.54 3.33
C SER A 375 18.43 -24.22 4.20
N ALA A 376 18.27 -23.20 5.03
CA ALA A 376 19.14 -22.93 6.16
C ALA A 376 18.82 -23.89 7.31
N ASP A 377 19.22 -25.17 7.16
CA ASP A 377 19.05 -26.25 8.16
C ASP A 377 17.60 -26.61 8.56
N LEU A 378 16.59 -26.14 7.80
CA LEU A 378 15.18 -26.27 8.15
C LEU A 378 14.36 -27.04 7.12
N ALA A 379 14.99 -27.84 6.26
CA ALA A 379 14.35 -28.42 5.07
C ALA A 379 13.01 -29.12 5.35
N GLU A 380 12.92 -29.91 6.42
CA GLU A 380 11.67 -30.57 6.81
C GLU A 380 10.63 -29.56 7.31
N SER A 381 11.05 -28.61 8.14
CA SER A 381 10.18 -27.59 8.72
C SER A 381 9.67 -26.58 7.69
N THR A 382 10.43 -26.29 6.64
CA THR A 382 10.08 -25.34 5.59
C THR A 382 9.40 -25.96 4.37
N GLY A 383 9.21 -27.29 4.35
CA GLY A 383 8.65 -27.99 3.18
C GLY A 383 9.60 -28.03 1.99
N THR A 384 10.91 -28.03 2.23
CA THR A 384 11.97 -28.11 1.21
C THR A 384 12.84 -29.37 1.35
N LYS A 385 12.39 -30.34 2.14
CA LYS A 385 12.88 -31.73 2.12
C LYS A 385 12.28 -32.43 0.90
N LEU A 386 13.03 -32.43 -0.19
CA LEU A 386 12.58 -32.89 -1.50
C LEU A 386 13.37 -34.14 -1.92
N ASP A 387 12.77 -34.96 -2.77
CA ASP A 387 13.39 -36.15 -3.34
C ASP A 387 14.26 -35.78 -4.55
N PHE A 388 15.28 -34.96 -4.31
CA PHE A 388 16.31 -34.62 -5.27
C PHE A 388 17.68 -34.71 -4.61
N LYS A 389 18.68 -35.07 -5.42
CA LYS A 389 20.05 -35.23 -4.97
C LYS A 389 20.62 -33.92 -4.40
N ALA A 390 21.28 -34.02 -3.26
CA ALA A 390 22.02 -32.91 -2.66
C ALA A 390 23.31 -32.61 -3.41
N ILE A 391 23.74 -31.35 -3.34
CA ILE A 391 25.03 -30.88 -3.82
C ILE A 391 26.06 -31.08 -2.73
N GLY A 392 27.21 -31.62 -3.10
CA GLY A 392 28.35 -31.80 -2.21
C GLY A 392 29.67 -31.61 -2.94
N LYS A 393 30.76 -31.55 -2.17
CA LYS A 393 32.13 -31.39 -2.69
C LYS A 393 32.51 -32.42 -3.75
N ASP A 394 32.04 -33.65 -3.59
CA ASP A 394 32.35 -34.74 -4.52
C ASP A 394 31.35 -34.85 -5.67
N ASP A 395 30.24 -34.09 -5.62
CA ASP A 395 29.17 -34.19 -6.60
C ASP A 395 28.32 -32.91 -6.71
N TYR A 396 28.54 -32.16 -7.79
CA TYR A 396 27.82 -30.93 -8.09
C TYR A 396 26.63 -31.12 -9.04
N THR A 397 26.28 -32.37 -9.38
CA THR A 397 25.12 -32.66 -10.25
C THR A 397 23.77 -32.49 -9.54
N GLY A 398 23.79 -32.43 -8.20
CA GLY A 398 22.61 -32.27 -7.35
C GLY A 398 21.85 -30.96 -7.57
N ARG A 399 20.66 -30.87 -6.97
CA ARG A 399 19.77 -29.69 -6.99
C ARG A 399 19.46 -29.11 -5.62
N ILE A 400 19.72 -29.88 -4.55
CA ILE A 400 19.46 -29.45 -3.18
C ILE A 400 20.74 -28.92 -2.52
N ILE A 401 20.69 -27.69 -2.01
CA ILE A 401 21.80 -27.04 -1.31
C ILE A 401 21.52 -27.06 0.19
N HIS A 402 22.44 -27.62 0.97
CA HIS A 402 22.41 -27.55 2.42
C HIS A 402 23.26 -26.36 2.89
N PHE A 403 22.61 -25.24 3.14
CA PHE A 403 23.31 -24.01 3.53
C PHE A 403 23.81 -24.03 4.98
N GLY A 404 23.22 -24.87 5.84
CA GLY A 404 23.40 -24.82 7.30
C GLY A 404 22.70 -23.59 7.92
N ILE A 405 22.95 -23.31 9.19
CA ILE A 405 22.34 -22.18 9.92
C ILE A 405 23.05 -20.87 9.50
N ARG A 406 22.76 -20.42 8.28
CA ARG A 406 23.49 -19.37 7.55
C ARG A 406 22.55 -18.63 6.60
N GLU A 407 21.48 -18.06 7.13
CA GLU A 407 20.44 -17.44 6.32
C GLU A 407 20.98 -16.31 5.44
N HIS A 408 21.91 -15.51 5.97
CA HIS A 408 22.44 -14.34 5.28
C HIS A 408 23.29 -14.76 4.08
N ALA A 409 24.24 -15.68 4.28
CA ALA A 409 25.01 -16.24 3.17
C ALA A 409 24.16 -17.07 2.20
N MET A 410 23.13 -17.78 2.68
CA MET A 410 22.19 -18.51 1.81
C MET A 410 21.55 -17.59 0.76
N ALA A 411 21.09 -16.42 1.18
CA ALA A 411 20.48 -15.44 0.28
C ALA A 411 21.49 -14.81 -0.68
N ALA A 412 22.67 -14.42 -0.20
CA ALA A 412 23.73 -13.89 -1.05
C ALA A 412 24.25 -14.93 -2.07
N CYS A 413 24.45 -16.18 -1.66
CA CYS A 413 24.78 -17.28 -2.57
C CYS A 413 23.68 -17.49 -3.61
N SER A 414 22.41 -17.39 -3.22
CA SER A 414 21.27 -17.46 -4.15
C SER A 414 21.29 -16.30 -5.16
N ASN A 415 21.70 -15.10 -4.76
CA ASN A 415 21.96 -14.00 -5.71
C ASN A 415 23.06 -14.37 -6.71
N GLY A 416 24.14 -15.00 -6.25
CA GLY A 416 25.23 -15.46 -7.11
C GLY A 416 24.77 -16.50 -8.13
N LEU A 417 23.96 -17.47 -7.71
CA LEU A 417 23.34 -18.46 -8.61
C LEU A 417 22.50 -17.78 -9.71
N ALA A 418 21.68 -16.78 -9.34
CA ALA A 418 20.88 -16.03 -10.31
C ALA A 418 21.73 -15.17 -11.26
N LEU A 419 22.75 -14.49 -10.75
CA LEU A 419 23.64 -13.60 -11.53
C LEU A 419 24.53 -14.37 -12.51
N HIS A 420 24.97 -15.58 -12.14
CA HIS A 420 25.77 -16.43 -13.02
C HIS A 420 25.03 -16.70 -14.35
N GLY A 421 23.71 -16.88 -14.28
CA GLY A 421 22.87 -17.36 -15.37
C GLY A 421 22.73 -18.88 -15.37
N GLY A 422 21.64 -19.37 -15.96
CA GLY A 422 21.31 -20.79 -16.08
C GLY A 422 20.64 -21.48 -14.88
N PHE A 423 20.47 -20.78 -13.75
CA PHE A 423 19.79 -21.32 -12.56
C PHE A 423 18.70 -20.39 -12.03
N ARG A 424 17.56 -20.98 -11.65
CA ARG A 424 16.47 -20.32 -10.92
C ARG A 424 16.61 -20.70 -9.44
N PRO A 425 17.18 -19.86 -8.58
CA PRO A 425 17.42 -20.24 -7.19
C PRO A 425 16.16 -20.10 -6.33
N PHE A 426 15.95 -21.05 -5.43
CA PHE A 426 15.09 -20.88 -4.26
C PHE A 426 15.88 -21.07 -2.96
N CYS A 427 15.44 -20.43 -1.89
CA CYS A 427 16.02 -20.65 -0.57
C CYS A 427 14.94 -20.55 0.52
N SER A 428 15.17 -21.15 1.69
CA SER A 428 14.11 -21.31 2.70
C SER A 428 14.61 -21.23 4.14
N THR A 429 13.81 -20.56 4.97
CA THR A 429 13.96 -20.48 6.44
C THR A 429 12.60 -20.10 7.08
N PHE A 430 12.54 -19.87 8.38
CA PHE A 430 11.36 -19.28 9.03
C PHE A 430 11.25 -17.79 8.71
N LEU A 431 10.03 -17.27 8.59
CA LEU A 431 9.80 -15.86 8.28
C LEU A 431 10.45 -14.94 9.31
N VAL A 432 10.50 -15.34 10.57
CA VAL A 432 11.12 -14.55 11.65
C VAL A 432 12.61 -14.32 11.41
N PHE A 433 13.28 -15.25 10.73
CA PHE A 433 14.69 -15.12 10.38
C PHE A 433 14.92 -14.32 9.09
N SER A 434 13.86 -13.82 8.43
CA SER A 434 14.00 -12.87 7.31
C SER A 434 14.83 -11.63 7.67
N ASP A 435 14.92 -11.31 8.96
CA ASP A 435 15.78 -10.24 9.49
C ASP A 435 17.27 -10.52 9.34
N TYR A 436 17.73 -11.79 9.47
CA TYR A 436 19.15 -12.14 9.34
C TYR A 436 19.67 -11.92 7.91
N LEU A 437 18.84 -12.19 6.90
CA LEU A 437 19.20 -12.11 5.48
C LEU A 437 18.67 -10.86 4.77
N ARG A 438 18.09 -9.93 5.51
CA ARG A 438 17.41 -8.74 4.97
C ARG A 438 18.27 -7.92 3.99
N PRO A 439 19.58 -7.67 4.24
CA PRO A 439 20.42 -6.94 3.29
C PRO A 439 20.59 -7.67 1.96
N SER A 440 20.62 -9.01 1.96
CA SER A 440 20.77 -9.80 0.72
C SER A 440 19.47 -9.86 -0.08
N ILE A 441 18.31 -9.93 0.58
CA ILE A 441 16.99 -9.77 -0.07
C ILE A 441 16.91 -8.42 -0.77
N ARG A 442 17.32 -7.34 -0.09
CA ARG A 442 17.35 -5.99 -0.65
C ARG A 442 18.24 -5.92 -1.89
N LEU A 443 19.41 -6.55 -1.88
CA LEU A 443 20.29 -6.61 -3.04
C LEU A 443 19.70 -7.42 -4.20
N SER A 444 18.97 -8.51 -3.93
CA SER A 444 18.20 -9.21 -4.99
C SER A 444 17.22 -8.26 -5.67
N ALA A 445 16.52 -7.45 -4.88
CA ALA A 445 15.51 -6.52 -5.38
C ALA A 445 16.12 -5.37 -6.19
N ILE A 446 17.23 -4.78 -5.71
CA ILE A 446 18.00 -3.75 -6.43
C ILE A 446 18.51 -4.28 -7.77
N MET A 447 19.03 -5.51 -7.79
CA MET A 447 19.57 -6.13 -9.02
C MET A 447 18.49 -6.71 -9.94
N GLY A 448 17.22 -6.78 -9.49
CA GLY A 448 16.13 -7.41 -10.23
C GLY A 448 16.33 -8.91 -10.43
N LEU A 449 16.84 -9.61 -9.40
CA LEU A 449 17.16 -11.04 -9.46
C LEU A 449 15.96 -11.91 -9.10
N PRO A 450 15.66 -12.94 -9.90
CA PRO A 450 14.45 -13.73 -9.72
C PRO A 450 14.61 -14.87 -8.70
N VAL A 451 15.08 -14.53 -7.51
CA VAL A 451 15.24 -15.47 -6.38
C VAL A 451 13.88 -15.73 -5.73
N ILE A 452 13.58 -17.01 -5.44
CA ILE A 452 12.37 -17.41 -4.70
C ILE A 452 12.71 -17.66 -3.23
N TYR A 453 12.27 -16.77 -2.36
CA TYR A 453 12.37 -16.90 -0.91
C TYR A 453 11.13 -17.62 -0.37
N ILE A 454 11.33 -18.78 0.24
CA ILE A 454 10.27 -19.58 0.86
C ILE A 454 10.36 -19.38 2.37
N PHE A 455 9.48 -18.54 2.91
CA PHE A 455 9.42 -18.27 4.34
C PHE A 455 8.23 -18.99 4.95
N THR A 456 8.48 -19.84 5.94
CA THR A 456 7.40 -20.58 6.64
C THR A 456 7.22 -20.06 8.06
N HIS A 457 6.31 -20.65 8.84
CA HIS A 457 6.13 -20.28 10.26
C HIS A 457 5.79 -18.79 10.39
N ASP A 458 4.79 -18.37 9.62
CA ASP A 458 4.55 -16.97 9.24
C ASP A 458 3.88 -16.06 10.28
N SER A 459 3.51 -16.57 11.46
CA SER A 459 2.68 -15.83 12.41
C SER A 459 2.79 -16.38 13.85
N ILE A 460 2.05 -15.78 14.78
CA ILE A 460 1.88 -16.30 16.15
C ILE A 460 1.36 -17.75 16.23
N ALA A 461 0.78 -18.28 15.15
CA ALA A 461 0.31 -19.66 15.07
C ALA A 461 1.46 -20.69 15.09
N VAL A 462 2.72 -20.24 14.99
CA VAL A 462 3.91 -21.04 15.35
C VAL A 462 3.75 -21.64 16.73
N GLY A 463 3.22 -20.88 17.70
CA GLY A 463 2.87 -21.41 19.01
C GLY A 463 4.05 -21.49 19.98
N GLU A 464 4.42 -22.70 20.40
CA GLU A 464 5.23 -22.94 21.60
C GLU A 464 6.65 -22.37 21.55
N ASP A 465 7.22 -22.13 20.36
CA ASP A 465 8.54 -21.50 20.24
C ASP A 465 8.53 -20.04 20.73
N GLY A 466 7.35 -19.44 20.83
CA GLY A 466 7.15 -18.16 21.50
C GLY A 466 7.62 -16.93 20.70
N PRO A 467 7.68 -15.75 21.35
CA PRO A 467 7.81 -14.47 20.67
C PRO A 467 9.10 -14.28 19.87
N THR A 468 10.16 -15.04 20.16
CA THR A 468 11.40 -14.98 19.37
C THR A 468 11.28 -15.64 18.00
N HIS A 469 10.25 -16.47 17.79
CA HIS A 469 10.03 -17.23 16.56
C HIS A 469 8.73 -16.85 15.82
N GLN A 470 7.98 -15.88 16.36
CA GLN A 470 6.67 -15.49 15.85
C GLN A 470 6.79 -14.17 15.10
N PRO A 471 6.65 -14.16 13.77
CA PRO A 471 6.67 -12.93 12.98
C PRO A 471 5.52 -12.00 13.34
N ILE A 472 5.80 -10.69 13.42
CA ILE A 472 4.81 -9.63 13.73
C ILE A 472 4.85 -8.52 12.67
N GLU A 473 5.98 -7.85 12.56
CA GLU A 473 6.29 -6.75 11.63
C GLU A 473 6.79 -7.22 10.26
N HIS A 474 7.17 -8.49 10.15
CA HIS A 474 8.02 -8.98 9.07
C HIS A 474 7.33 -8.88 7.70
N LEU A 475 6.01 -9.11 7.63
CA LEU A 475 5.23 -8.88 6.41
C LEU A 475 5.31 -7.42 5.94
N ALA A 476 5.06 -6.47 6.85
CA ALA A 476 5.16 -5.05 6.52
C ALA A 476 6.60 -4.66 6.13
N ALA A 477 7.58 -5.19 6.84
CA ALA A 477 8.99 -4.95 6.60
C ALA A 477 9.46 -5.51 5.25
N LEU A 478 8.96 -6.66 4.80
CA LEU A 478 9.25 -7.19 3.46
C LEU A 478 8.50 -6.41 2.38
N ARG A 479 7.21 -6.12 2.58
CA ARG A 479 6.38 -5.33 1.66
C ARG A 479 6.89 -3.90 1.45
N SER A 480 7.69 -3.37 2.37
CA SER A 480 8.33 -2.06 2.23
C SER A 480 9.59 -2.08 1.34
N ILE A 481 10.08 -3.25 0.91
CA ILE A 481 11.26 -3.35 0.04
C ILE A 481 10.80 -3.15 -1.42
N PRO A 482 11.27 -2.10 -2.12
CA PRO A 482 10.92 -1.90 -3.52
C PRO A 482 11.35 -3.09 -4.38
N ASN A 483 10.54 -3.44 -5.38
CA ASN A 483 10.78 -4.58 -6.30
C ASN A 483 10.88 -5.96 -5.61
N LEU A 484 10.33 -6.12 -4.39
CA LEU A 484 10.13 -7.44 -3.78
C LEU A 484 8.65 -7.82 -3.83
N MET A 485 8.34 -8.91 -4.52
CA MET A 485 6.98 -9.46 -4.56
C MET A 485 6.72 -10.31 -3.30
N VAL A 486 5.76 -9.93 -2.46
CA VAL A 486 5.42 -10.66 -1.22
C VAL A 486 4.05 -11.32 -1.36
N LEU A 487 4.04 -12.65 -1.38
CA LEU A 487 2.85 -13.48 -1.59
C LEU A 487 2.53 -14.26 -0.32
N ARG A 488 1.35 -14.05 0.29
CA ARG A 488 0.88 -14.80 1.46
C ARG A 488 -0.40 -15.60 1.15
N PRO A 489 -0.28 -16.78 0.51
CA PRO A 489 -1.43 -17.58 0.08
C PRO A 489 -2.28 -18.08 1.25
N ALA A 490 -3.61 -18.05 1.06
CA ALA A 490 -4.60 -18.43 2.06
C ALA A 490 -4.69 -19.95 2.32
N ASP A 491 -4.33 -20.75 1.33
CA ASP A 491 -4.58 -22.19 1.33
C ASP A 491 -3.67 -22.92 0.31
N ALA A 492 -3.94 -24.21 0.09
CA ALA A 492 -3.16 -25.03 -0.82
C ALA A 492 -3.29 -24.60 -2.30
N ASN A 493 -4.49 -24.21 -2.77
CA ASN A 493 -4.70 -23.79 -4.15
C ASN A 493 -4.08 -22.42 -4.45
N GLU A 494 -4.18 -21.45 -3.52
CA GLU A 494 -3.47 -20.18 -3.63
C GLU A 494 -1.96 -20.36 -3.54
N THR A 495 -1.47 -21.40 -2.86
CA THR A 495 -0.03 -21.73 -2.86
C THR A 495 0.43 -22.15 -4.27
N SER A 496 -0.36 -22.96 -4.99
CA SER A 496 -0.04 -23.31 -6.39
C SER A 496 0.00 -22.08 -7.30
N GLU A 497 -0.98 -21.18 -7.17
CA GLU A 497 -1.00 -19.92 -7.92
C GLU A 497 0.16 -18.98 -7.53
N ALA A 498 0.59 -18.98 -6.26
CA ALA A 498 1.76 -18.22 -5.83
C ALA A 498 3.04 -18.72 -6.50
N TYR A 499 3.22 -20.03 -6.66
CA TYR A 499 4.33 -20.60 -7.42
C TYR A 499 4.27 -20.25 -8.91
N LYS A 500 3.08 -20.29 -9.53
CA LYS A 500 2.89 -19.83 -10.90
C LYS A 500 3.39 -18.39 -11.06
N THR A 501 2.86 -17.50 -10.21
CA THR A 501 3.20 -16.06 -10.22
C THR A 501 4.69 -15.85 -9.97
N ALA A 502 5.29 -16.58 -9.03
CA ALA A 502 6.72 -16.50 -8.74
C ALA A 502 7.59 -16.95 -9.92
N LEU A 503 7.24 -18.05 -10.60
CA LEU A 503 8.00 -18.57 -11.73
C LEU A 503 7.92 -17.64 -12.96
N GLU A 504 6.76 -17.06 -13.22
CA GLU A 504 6.55 -16.09 -14.31
C GLU A 504 7.24 -14.74 -14.03
N HIS A 505 7.44 -14.39 -12.75
CA HIS A 505 8.16 -13.17 -12.37
C HIS A 505 9.68 -13.34 -12.54
N THR A 506 10.27 -12.63 -13.51
CA THR A 506 11.71 -12.71 -13.83
C THR A 506 12.48 -11.40 -13.59
N THR A 507 11.80 -10.33 -13.18
CA THR A 507 12.37 -8.98 -13.04
C THR A 507 12.69 -8.58 -11.60
N GLY A 508 12.48 -9.48 -10.64
CA GLY A 508 12.70 -9.23 -9.22
C GLY A 508 12.51 -10.49 -8.36
N PRO A 509 12.88 -10.43 -7.07
CA PRO A 509 12.70 -11.53 -6.14
C PRO A 509 11.23 -11.69 -5.71
N CYS A 510 10.89 -12.91 -5.30
CA CYS A 510 9.60 -13.25 -4.71
C CYS A 510 9.77 -13.87 -3.32
N ALA A 511 9.02 -13.39 -2.33
CA ALA A 511 8.86 -14.03 -1.03
C ALA A 511 7.48 -14.70 -0.94
N ILE A 512 7.47 -16.03 -0.83
CA ILE A 512 6.27 -16.84 -0.59
C ILE A 512 6.18 -17.15 0.90
N ILE A 513 5.12 -16.68 1.55
CA ILE A 513 4.91 -16.70 2.99
C ILE A 513 3.92 -17.79 3.39
N LEU A 514 4.33 -18.72 4.25
CA LEU A 514 3.65 -20.00 4.44
C LEU A 514 3.40 -20.34 5.92
N SER A 515 2.23 -20.91 6.19
CA SER A 515 1.77 -21.33 7.51
C SER A 515 2.44 -22.61 8.00
N ARG A 516 2.55 -22.75 9.33
CA ARG A 516 2.94 -24.01 10.01
C ARG A 516 1.75 -24.97 10.10
N GLN A 517 0.60 -24.41 10.46
CA GLN A 517 -0.68 -25.03 10.76
C GLN A 517 -1.50 -25.34 9.51
N ALA A 518 -2.40 -26.32 9.60
CA ALA A 518 -3.26 -26.69 8.49
C ALA A 518 -4.38 -25.68 8.25
N LEU A 519 -4.65 -25.37 6.99
CA LEU A 519 -5.70 -24.45 6.53
C LEU A 519 -6.67 -25.20 5.60
N LYS A 520 -7.94 -24.77 5.55
CA LYS A 520 -8.94 -25.39 4.66
C LYS A 520 -8.67 -24.95 3.22
N THR A 521 -8.65 -25.89 2.30
CA THR A 521 -8.54 -25.65 0.86
C THR A 521 -9.82 -25.01 0.33
N LEU A 522 -9.68 -23.86 -0.30
CA LEU A 522 -10.73 -23.06 -0.93
C LEU A 522 -10.94 -23.51 -2.38
N GLU A 523 -12.06 -23.08 -2.94
CA GLU A 523 -12.32 -23.22 -4.38
C GLU A 523 -11.18 -22.58 -5.19
N PRO A 524 -10.67 -23.24 -6.24
CA PRO A 524 -9.68 -22.65 -7.13
C PRO A 524 -10.27 -21.44 -7.87
N SER A 525 -9.40 -20.56 -8.37
CA SER A 525 -9.80 -19.43 -9.24
C SER A 525 -9.24 -19.61 -10.65
N SER A 526 -9.53 -18.66 -11.54
CA SER A 526 -8.96 -18.61 -12.89
C SER A 526 -7.43 -18.52 -12.82
N PRO A 527 -6.66 -19.38 -13.54
CA PRO A 527 -5.20 -19.32 -13.51
C PRO A 527 -4.66 -17.93 -13.86
N GLY A 528 -3.64 -17.47 -13.15
CA GLY A 528 -3.01 -16.14 -13.37
C GLY A 528 -3.73 -14.97 -12.70
N TRP A 529 -4.78 -15.21 -11.91
CA TRP A 529 -5.51 -14.16 -11.20
C TRP A 529 -4.63 -13.42 -10.18
N MET A 530 -3.67 -14.09 -9.54
CA MET A 530 -2.84 -13.45 -8.53
C MET A 530 -1.90 -12.42 -9.15
N ALA A 531 -1.30 -12.76 -10.31
CA ALA A 531 -0.52 -11.81 -11.10
C ALA A 531 -1.39 -10.66 -11.62
N LYS A 532 -2.61 -10.98 -12.07
CA LYS A 532 -3.53 -10.01 -12.63
C LYS A 532 -3.99 -9.00 -11.57
N ASP A 533 -4.51 -9.49 -10.44
CA ASP A 533 -5.35 -8.73 -9.52
C ASP A 533 -4.81 -8.65 -8.08
N GLY A 534 -3.93 -9.59 -7.68
CA GLY A 534 -3.34 -9.67 -6.33
C GLY A 534 -4.31 -10.04 -5.20
N ALA A 535 -5.62 -9.91 -5.45
CA ALA A 535 -6.70 -10.21 -4.51
C ALA A 535 -7.91 -10.80 -5.25
N ARG A 536 -8.72 -11.59 -4.54
CA ARG A 536 -9.96 -12.16 -5.07
C ARG A 536 -11.05 -12.23 -4.01
N VAL A 537 -12.30 -12.14 -4.44
CA VAL A 537 -13.46 -12.41 -3.59
C VAL A 537 -13.58 -13.92 -3.38
N VAL A 538 -13.59 -14.35 -2.12
CA VAL A 538 -13.70 -15.77 -1.73
C VAL A 538 -15.01 -16.09 -1.03
N PHE A 539 -15.78 -15.08 -0.63
CA PHE A 539 -17.13 -15.22 -0.07
C PHE A 539 -17.96 -13.94 -0.27
N GLY A 540 -19.26 -14.10 -0.51
CA GLY A 540 -20.21 -12.99 -0.74
C GLY A 540 -20.19 -12.43 -2.17
N GLN A 541 -21.37 -12.13 -2.74
CA GLN A 541 -21.54 -11.59 -4.10
C GLN A 541 -21.87 -10.07 -4.10
N ASP A 542 -21.77 -9.44 -5.28
CA ASP A 542 -21.79 -7.99 -5.51
C ASP A 542 -23.00 -7.21 -4.95
N GLY A 543 -22.74 -5.96 -4.57
CA GLY A 543 -23.73 -4.88 -4.40
C GLY A 543 -24.54 -4.87 -3.10
N LEU A 544 -24.44 -5.90 -2.26
CA LEU A 544 -25.32 -6.08 -1.09
C LEU A 544 -24.58 -6.32 0.24
N SER A 545 -23.26 -6.20 0.28
CA SER A 545 -22.46 -6.43 1.49
C SER A 545 -22.36 -5.18 2.37
N GLU A 546 -22.78 -5.31 3.63
CA GLU A 546 -22.72 -4.27 4.66
C GLU A 546 -21.31 -4.12 5.27
N VAL A 547 -20.46 -5.14 5.09
CA VAL A 547 -19.06 -5.12 5.51
C VAL A 547 -18.19 -5.93 4.53
N THR A 548 -17.00 -5.42 4.23
CA THR A 548 -15.96 -6.15 3.49
C THR A 548 -14.82 -6.52 4.43
N ILE A 549 -14.50 -7.81 4.53
CA ILE A 549 -13.39 -8.33 5.33
C ILE A 549 -12.23 -8.64 4.37
N LEU A 550 -11.13 -7.91 4.51
CA LEU A 550 -9.86 -8.18 3.82
C LEU A 550 -8.99 -9.05 4.72
N ALA A 551 -8.52 -10.19 4.20
CA ALA A 551 -7.63 -11.07 4.94
C ALA A 551 -6.56 -11.66 4.02
N SER A 552 -5.45 -12.10 4.60
CA SER A 552 -4.37 -12.80 3.90
C SER A 552 -4.01 -14.07 4.65
N GLY A 553 -3.40 -15.04 3.97
CA GLY A 553 -2.87 -16.24 4.62
C GLY A 553 -3.89 -16.99 5.49
N SER A 554 -3.44 -17.41 6.67
CA SER A 554 -4.24 -18.19 7.62
C SER A 554 -5.52 -17.52 8.11
N GLU A 555 -5.62 -16.20 7.98
CA GLU A 555 -6.77 -15.44 8.51
C GLU A 555 -7.96 -15.45 7.53
N VAL A 556 -7.78 -15.85 6.27
CA VAL A 556 -8.87 -15.91 5.28
C VAL A 556 -9.94 -16.94 5.68
N GLY A 557 -9.53 -18.12 6.14
CA GLY A 557 -10.48 -19.13 6.63
C GLY A 557 -11.28 -18.63 7.83
N LEU A 558 -10.63 -17.91 8.75
CA LEU A 558 -11.27 -17.26 9.88
C LEU A 558 -12.29 -16.19 9.44
N ALA A 559 -11.94 -15.38 8.43
CA ALA A 559 -12.83 -14.38 7.86
C ALA A 559 -14.08 -15.00 7.21
N ILE A 560 -13.91 -16.09 6.45
CA ILE A 560 -15.03 -16.83 5.83
C ILE A 560 -15.97 -17.40 6.89
N ASP A 561 -15.42 -18.08 7.90
CA ASP A 561 -16.24 -18.68 8.96
C ASP A 561 -16.96 -17.59 9.79
N SER A 562 -16.33 -16.43 9.98
CA SER A 562 -16.97 -15.26 10.61
C SER A 562 -18.07 -14.64 9.74
N ALA A 563 -17.87 -14.58 8.41
CA ALA A 563 -18.88 -14.08 7.47
C ALA A 563 -20.15 -14.93 7.46
N LYS A 564 -20.02 -16.26 7.60
CA LYS A 564 -21.19 -17.16 7.76
C LYS A 564 -21.94 -16.86 9.05
N ILE A 565 -21.24 -16.72 10.18
CA ILE A 565 -21.85 -16.41 11.47
C ILE A 565 -22.57 -15.05 11.45
N LEU A 566 -21.97 -14.03 10.83
CA LEU A 566 -22.59 -12.71 10.65
C LEU A 566 -23.96 -12.82 9.97
N PHE A 567 -24.05 -13.60 8.90
CA PHE A 567 -25.31 -13.79 8.20
C PHE A 567 -26.30 -14.66 8.98
N ASP A 568 -25.84 -15.80 9.50
CA ASP A 568 -26.69 -16.79 10.15
C ASP A 568 -27.35 -16.22 11.41
N LEU A 569 -26.57 -15.53 12.25
CA LEU A 569 -27.04 -15.01 13.55
C LEU A 569 -27.51 -13.56 13.52
N HIS A 570 -26.87 -12.71 12.71
CA HIS A 570 -27.11 -11.26 12.74
C HIS A 570 -27.72 -10.70 11.46
N LYS A 571 -27.89 -11.53 10.43
CA LYS A 571 -28.39 -11.13 9.11
C LYS A 571 -27.55 -10.06 8.40
N VAL A 572 -26.31 -9.87 8.85
CA VAL A 572 -25.34 -8.95 8.25
C VAL A 572 -24.61 -9.66 7.10
N ARG A 573 -24.67 -9.08 5.90
CA ARG A 573 -24.04 -9.61 4.70
C ARG A 573 -22.58 -9.15 4.64
N ALA A 574 -21.66 -10.10 4.72
CA ALA A 574 -20.23 -9.85 4.60
C ALA A 574 -19.67 -10.33 3.25
N ARG A 575 -18.80 -9.51 2.65
CA ARG A 575 -17.89 -9.90 1.57
C ARG A 575 -16.54 -10.25 2.18
N VAL A 576 -15.90 -11.34 1.73
CA VAL A 576 -14.54 -11.68 2.13
C VAL A 576 -13.63 -11.65 0.91
N VAL A 577 -12.54 -10.89 1.02
CA VAL A 577 -11.51 -10.75 -0.01
C VAL A 577 -10.21 -11.37 0.52
N SER A 578 -9.72 -12.39 -0.20
CA SER A 578 -8.37 -12.94 -0.01
C SER A 578 -7.37 -12.01 -0.71
N VAL A 579 -6.34 -11.56 0.00
CA VAL A 579 -5.35 -10.58 -0.48
C VAL A 579 -3.93 -11.15 -0.29
N PRO A 580 -3.51 -12.15 -1.09
CA PRO A 580 -2.16 -12.71 -1.00
C PRO A 580 -1.07 -11.74 -1.49
N TRP A 581 -1.37 -10.86 -2.45
CA TRP A 581 -0.43 -9.84 -2.95
C TRP A 581 -1.03 -8.43 -2.78
N ARG A 582 -0.82 -7.84 -1.61
CA ARG A 582 -1.42 -6.55 -1.20
C ARG A 582 -0.97 -5.40 -2.10
N GLU A 583 0.32 -5.34 -2.41
CA GLU A 583 0.93 -4.25 -3.18
C GLU A 583 0.32 -4.17 -4.57
N ARG A 584 0.04 -5.31 -5.20
CA ARG A 584 -0.61 -5.39 -6.51
C ARG A 584 -2.02 -4.78 -6.50
N LEU A 585 -2.77 -4.99 -5.43
CA LEU A 585 -4.10 -4.39 -5.28
C LEU A 585 -4.01 -2.87 -5.08
N ILE A 586 -3.01 -2.40 -4.32
CA ILE A 586 -2.80 -0.97 -4.03
C ILE A 586 -2.38 -0.19 -5.29
N GLU A 587 -1.67 -0.82 -6.23
CA GLU A 587 -1.25 -0.19 -7.50
C GLU A 587 -2.41 0.23 -8.39
N PHE A 588 -3.60 -0.36 -8.21
CA PHE A 588 -4.77 -0.03 -9.01
C PHE A 588 -5.39 1.31 -8.65
N ASP A 589 -6.07 1.91 -9.62
CA ASP A 589 -6.96 3.05 -9.35
C ASP A 589 -8.14 2.65 -8.45
N GLU A 590 -8.80 3.65 -7.87
CA GLU A 590 -9.91 3.43 -6.95
C GLU A 590 -11.05 2.64 -7.59
N ALA A 591 -11.33 2.85 -8.89
CA ALA A 591 -12.39 2.13 -9.58
C ALA A 591 -12.12 0.61 -9.61
N ARG A 592 -10.91 0.21 -10.00
CA ARG A 592 -10.51 -1.21 -10.03
C ARG A 592 -10.38 -1.80 -8.63
N GLN A 593 -9.94 -1.02 -7.64
CA GLN A 593 -9.98 -1.47 -6.24
C GLN A 593 -11.42 -1.73 -5.77
N LEU A 594 -12.36 -0.84 -6.08
CA LEU A 594 -13.78 -0.97 -5.70
C LEU A 594 -14.48 -2.14 -6.39
N GLU A 595 -14.08 -2.53 -7.59
CA GLU A 595 -14.58 -3.76 -8.23
C GLU A 595 -14.28 -5.01 -7.38
N ILE A 596 -13.12 -5.06 -6.73
CA ILE A 596 -12.71 -6.18 -5.87
C ILE A 596 -13.24 -6.02 -4.44
N LEU A 597 -13.09 -4.83 -3.87
CA LEU A 597 -13.43 -4.53 -2.47
C LEU A 597 -14.94 -4.31 -2.25
N GLY A 598 -15.67 -3.99 -3.31
CA GLY A 598 -17.04 -3.51 -3.25
C GLY A 598 -17.15 -2.00 -2.98
N PRO A 599 -18.31 -1.40 -3.25
CA PRO A 599 -18.55 0.04 -3.10
C PRO A 599 -18.57 0.51 -1.65
N ASN A 600 -18.69 -0.41 -0.68
CA ASN A 600 -18.79 -0.08 0.73
C ASN A 600 -17.41 0.22 1.33
N GLN A 601 -17.34 1.28 2.15
CA GLN A 601 -16.13 1.70 2.88
C GLN A 601 -16.03 1.03 4.27
N ASN A 602 -17.03 0.25 4.67
CA ASN A 602 -17.05 -0.56 5.89
C ASN A 602 -16.11 -1.76 5.76
N ARG A 603 -14.83 -1.52 6.02
CA ARG A 603 -13.78 -2.53 5.80
C ARG A 603 -13.18 -3.01 7.11
N LEU A 604 -13.01 -4.32 7.24
CA LEU A 604 -12.29 -4.96 8.32
C LEU A 604 -11.05 -5.65 7.75
N VAL A 605 -9.86 -5.26 8.20
CA VAL A 605 -8.61 -5.97 7.89
C VAL A 605 -8.36 -7.04 8.95
N VAL A 606 -8.00 -8.25 8.55
CA VAL A 606 -7.62 -9.35 9.46
C VAL A 606 -6.33 -9.99 8.97
N GLU A 607 -5.22 -9.72 9.67
CA GLU A 607 -3.91 -10.32 9.37
C GLU A 607 -3.15 -10.53 10.69
N ALA A 608 -2.49 -11.68 10.87
CA ALA A 608 -1.59 -11.95 11.99
C ALA A 608 -0.22 -11.25 11.82
N GLY A 609 -0.25 -9.94 11.60
CA GLY A 609 0.90 -9.04 11.50
C GLY A 609 0.50 -7.61 11.90
N ILE A 610 1.41 -6.65 11.82
CA ILE A 610 1.11 -5.23 12.14
C ILE A 610 0.26 -4.54 11.06
N GLU A 611 -0.37 -3.41 11.41
CA GLU A 611 -1.27 -2.67 10.52
C GLU A 611 -0.57 -2.05 9.30
N MET A 612 0.71 -1.71 9.40
CA MET A 612 1.41 -0.85 8.44
C MET A 612 1.20 -1.26 6.97
N GLY A 613 0.65 -0.33 6.19
CA GLY A 613 0.34 -0.44 4.77
C GLY A 613 -1.09 -0.93 4.47
N TRP A 614 -1.81 -1.48 5.44
CA TRP A 614 -3.23 -1.84 5.27
C TRP A 614 -4.16 -0.64 5.30
N GLU A 615 -3.74 0.48 5.87
CA GLU A 615 -4.54 1.70 6.00
C GLU A 615 -5.02 2.20 4.63
N ALA A 616 -4.20 2.01 3.58
CA ALA A 616 -4.53 2.37 2.20
C ALA A 616 -5.77 1.62 1.66
N LEU A 617 -5.97 0.36 2.08
CA LEU A 617 -7.12 -0.45 1.66
C LEU A 617 -8.27 -0.40 2.68
N ARG A 618 -7.96 -0.22 3.97
CA ARG A 618 -8.96 -0.13 5.05
C ARG A 618 -9.84 1.11 4.94
N GLY A 619 -9.25 2.26 4.59
CA GLY A 619 -9.94 3.55 4.60
C GLY A 619 -10.25 4.08 6.02
N PRO A 620 -10.71 5.34 6.15
CA PRO A 620 -10.83 6.03 7.43
C PRO A 620 -11.86 5.43 8.40
N GLY A 621 -12.96 4.83 7.88
CA GLY A 621 -14.02 4.22 8.68
C GLY A 621 -13.81 2.73 9.03
N GLY A 622 -12.82 2.07 8.43
CA GLY A 622 -12.59 0.64 8.65
C GLY A 622 -11.92 0.32 10.00
N LYS A 623 -11.86 -0.96 10.38
CA LYS A 623 -11.07 -1.43 11.55
C LYS A 623 -10.08 -2.52 11.14
N SER A 624 -9.19 -2.87 12.06
CA SER A 624 -8.15 -3.89 11.87
C SER A 624 -8.10 -4.83 13.07
N LEU A 625 -8.02 -6.14 12.81
CA LEU A 625 -7.55 -7.15 13.74
C LEU A 625 -6.13 -7.54 13.32
N VAL A 626 -5.17 -6.93 14.02
CA VAL A 626 -3.73 -6.95 13.73
C VAL A 626 -2.96 -7.01 15.04
N MET A 627 -1.71 -7.45 14.97
CA MET A 627 -0.81 -7.54 16.12
C MET A 627 -0.37 -6.14 16.59
N LYS A 628 -0.33 -5.95 17.91
CA LYS A 628 0.07 -4.68 18.57
C LYS A 628 1.19 -4.86 19.60
N SER A 629 1.68 -6.08 19.76
CA SER A 629 2.76 -6.47 20.66
C SER A 629 3.49 -7.66 20.04
N PHE A 630 4.63 -8.04 20.62
CA PHE A 630 5.18 -9.36 20.40
C PHE A 630 4.19 -10.46 20.81
N GLY A 631 4.44 -11.66 20.30
CA GLY A 631 3.61 -12.82 20.57
C GLY A 631 3.83 -13.46 21.95
N THR A 632 3.45 -14.72 22.10
CA THR A 632 3.50 -15.43 23.39
C THR A 632 3.79 -16.92 23.20
N SER A 633 4.47 -17.53 24.17
CA SER A 633 4.75 -18.97 24.17
C SER A 633 3.53 -19.75 24.67
N ALA A 634 2.74 -20.29 23.75
CA ALA A 634 1.59 -21.15 24.02
C ALA A 634 1.26 -21.98 22.77
N PRO A 635 0.49 -23.08 22.87
CA PRO A 635 -0.01 -23.79 21.68
C PRO A 635 -0.64 -22.83 20.67
N GLY A 636 -0.33 -22.98 19.38
CA GLY A 636 -0.65 -21.99 18.34
C GLY A 636 -2.11 -21.52 18.36
N SER A 637 -3.08 -22.43 18.55
CA SER A 637 -4.49 -22.07 18.67
C SER A 637 -4.81 -21.22 19.91
N LYS A 638 -4.15 -21.49 21.04
CA LYS A 638 -4.27 -20.69 22.27
C LYS A 638 -3.60 -19.33 22.12
N ALA A 639 -2.44 -19.27 21.45
CA ALA A 639 -1.76 -18.01 21.14
C ALA A 639 -2.64 -17.13 20.23
N SER A 640 -3.15 -17.67 19.12
CA SER A 640 -4.09 -16.98 18.24
C SER A 640 -5.33 -16.49 18.97
N ALA A 641 -5.94 -17.33 19.81
CA ALA A 641 -7.12 -16.94 20.60
C ALA A 641 -6.80 -15.84 21.62
N HIS A 642 -5.64 -15.90 22.29
CA HIS A 642 -5.19 -14.88 23.24
C HIS A 642 -5.09 -13.48 22.60
N PHE A 643 -4.62 -13.41 21.35
CA PHE A 643 -4.54 -12.17 20.58
C PHE A 643 -5.82 -11.81 19.82
N GLY A 644 -6.90 -12.57 20.01
CA GLY A 644 -8.22 -12.27 19.48
C GLY A 644 -8.48 -12.78 18.06
N TYR A 645 -7.64 -13.63 17.48
CA TYR A 645 -7.90 -14.31 16.20
C TYR A 645 -8.91 -15.44 16.40
N THR A 646 -10.16 -15.03 16.62
CA THR A 646 -11.32 -15.87 16.93
C THR A 646 -12.51 -15.39 16.13
N THR A 647 -13.45 -16.29 15.82
CA THR A 647 -14.68 -15.94 15.10
C THR A 647 -15.47 -14.89 15.86
N GLU A 648 -15.55 -15.01 17.19
CA GLU A 648 -16.30 -14.09 18.05
C GLU A 648 -15.75 -12.67 17.95
N LYS A 649 -14.43 -12.52 17.93
CA LYS A 649 -13.79 -11.20 17.83
C LYS A 649 -13.96 -10.58 16.45
N VAL A 650 -13.79 -11.36 15.37
CA VAL A 650 -13.97 -10.88 14.00
C VAL A 650 -15.43 -10.49 13.77
N VAL A 651 -16.39 -11.31 14.18
CA VAL A 651 -17.82 -10.98 14.15
C VAL A 651 -18.09 -9.72 14.97
N SER A 652 -17.56 -9.60 16.19
CA SER A 652 -17.74 -8.40 17.02
C SER A 652 -17.19 -7.14 16.35
N LEU A 653 -16.01 -7.20 15.71
CA LEU A 653 -15.43 -6.05 15.02
C LEU A 653 -16.20 -5.69 13.74
N ALA A 654 -16.60 -6.70 12.96
CA ALA A 654 -17.40 -6.53 11.76
C ALA A 654 -18.78 -5.95 12.10
N LEU A 655 -19.45 -6.49 13.11
CA LEU A 655 -20.66 -5.91 13.69
C LEU A 655 -20.39 -4.51 14.21
N ALA A 656 -19.26 -4.21 14.85
CA ALA A 656 -19.00 -2.85 15.31
C ALA A 656 -18.66 -1.87 14.17
N ILE A 657 -18.35 -2.34 12.96
CA ILE A 657 -18.22 -1.51 11.76
C ILE A 657 -19.60 -1.34 11.13
N ALA A 658 -20.30 -2.45 10.88
CA ALA A 658 -21.68 -2.46 10.42
C ALA A 658 -22.58 -1.63 11.37
N ASN A 659 -22.31 -1.69 12.68
CA ASN A 659 -23.02 -1.03 13.77
C ASN A 659 -22.45 0.33 14.20
N ALA A 660 -21.21 0.66 13.87
CA ALA A 660 -20.80 2.08 13.88
C ALA A 660 -21.54 2.81 12.76
N VAL A 661 -21.82 2.08 11.67
CA VAL A 661 -22.84 2.44 10.71
C VAL A 661 -24.26 2.11 11.20
N SER A 662 -24.51 1.28 12.24
CA SER A 662 -25.83 1.10 12.90
C SER A 662 -26.24 2.06 14.00
N ASN A 663 -25.30 2.78 14.62
CA ASN A 663 -25.57 4.09 15.19
C ASN A 663 -25.67 5.17 14.08
N GLN A 664 -25.58 4.74 12.82
CA GLN A 664 -26.01 5.46 11.62
C GLN A 664 -27.03 4.63 10.77
N ASP A 665 -27.65 3.54 11.28
CA ASP A 665 -28.44 2.61 10.43
C ASP A 665 -29.91 2.90 10.59
N LEU A 666 -30.56 3.16 9.46
CA LEU A 666 -31.89 2.60 9.26
C LEU A 666 -31.60 1.31 8.47
N PRO A 667 -31.76 0.12 9.09
CA PRO A 667 -32.96 -0.62 8.73
C PRO A 667 -33.56 -1.44 9.88
N ASP A 668 -34.82 -1.17 10.17
CA ASP A 668 -35.82 -2.22 9.93
C ASP A 668 -36.43 -1.89 8.56
N SER A 669 -36.59 -2.87 7.67
CA SER A 669 -37.32 -2.71 6.41
C SER A 669 -38.82 -2.55 6.70
N THR A 670 -39.17 -1.46 7.36
CA THR A 670 -40.54 -0.98 7.46
C THR A 670 -40.82 -0.10 6.24
N PRO A 671 -42.04 -0.13 5.72
CA PRO A 671 -42.46 0.75 4.62
C PRO A 671 -42.07 2.23 4.85
N MET A 672 -42.03 2.70 6.12
CA MET A 672 -41.63 4.05 6.51
C MET A 672 -40.16 4.41 6.22
N VAL A 673 -39.23 3.46 6.30
CA VAL A 673 -37.81 3.72 5.98
C VAL A 673 -37.62 3.87 4.47
N SER A 674 -38.30 3.04 3.69
CA SER A 674 -38.32 3.18 2.22
C SER A 674 -38.92 4.52 1.81
N LEU A 675 -39.98 4.96 2.48
CA LEU A 675 -40.53 6.30 2.29
C LEU A 675 -39.49 7.38 2.59
N ALA A 676 -38.79 7.31 3.73
CA ALA A 676 -37.76 8.27 4.12
C ALA A 676 -36.68 8.47 3.05
N HIS A 677 -36.21 7.39 2.42
CA HIS A 677 -35.21 7.46 1.34
C HIS A 677 -35.72 8.22 0.12
N HIS A 678 -36.96 7.97 -0.28
CA HIS A 678 -37.57 8.66 -1.41
C HIS A 678 -37.84 10.14 -1.12
N LEU A 679 -38.29 10.48 0.09
CA LEU A 679 -38.46 11.87 0.51
C LEU A 679 -37.14 12.63 0.54
N LEU A 680 -36.06 11.97 0.96
CA LEU A 680 -34.71 12.53 0.90
C LEU A 680 -34.30 12.83 -0.54
N GLN A 681 -34.45 11.88 -1.46
CA GLN A 681 -34.16 12.12 -2.88
C GLN A 681 -35.01 13.25 -3.47
N ALA A 682 -36.26 13.39 -3.03
CA ALA A 682 -37.17 14.43 -3.51
C ALA A 682 -36.79 15.83 -3.02
N THR A 683 -36.47 15.98 -1.73
CA THR A 683 -36.01 17.27 -1.17
C THR A 683 -34.62 17.67 -1.70
N GLU A 684 -33.72 16.72 -1.94
CA GLU A 684 -32.42 16.99 -2.57
C GLU A 684 -32.56 17.43 -4.03
N ALA A 685 -33.43 16.76 -4.80
CA ALA A 685 -33.72 17.16 -6.18
C ALA A 685 -34.31 18.57 -6.25
N ALA A 686 -35.26 18.88 -5.36
CA ALA A 686 -35.83 20.22 -5.22
C ALA A 686 -34.77 21.26 -4.87
N ALA A 687 -33.90 20.95 -3.91
CA ALA A 687 -32.86 21.88 -3.47
C ALA A 687 -31.81 22.18 -4.54
N ILE A 688 -31.39 21.16 -5.29
CA ILE A 688 -30.48 21.32 -6.44
C ILE A 688 -31.14 22.13 -7.55
N ALA A 689 -32.41 21.84 -7.88
CA ALA A 689 -33.14 22.56 -8.93
C ALA A 689 -33.34 24.04 -8.59
N ALA A 690 -33.65 24.35 -7.33
CA ALA A 690 -33.83 25.71 -6.85
C ALA A 690 -32.55 26.57 -6.98
N GLN A 691 -31.35 25.97 -6.97
CA GLN A 691 -30.07 26.71 -7.11
C GLN A 691 -30.02 27.59 -8.37
N ALA A 692 -30.74 27.23 -9.44
CA ALA A 692 -30.80 28.02 -10.65
C ALA A 692 -31.44 29.41 -10.46
N GLN A 693 -32.19 29.64 -9.38
CA GLN A 693 -32.91 30.88 -9.11
C GLN A 693 -32.51 31.57 -7.79
N VAL A 694 -31.66 30.93 -6.97
CA VAL A 694 -31.19 31.51 -5.71
C VAL A 694 -30.48 32.85 -5.98
N GLY A 695 -30.94 33.90 -5.32
CA GLY A 695 -30.40 35.26 -5.45
C GLY A 695 -30.84 36.06 -6.68
N LEU A 696 -31.69 35.50 -7.55
CA LEU A 696 -32.17 36.19 -8.77
C LEU A 696 -33.44 37.04 -8.55
N GLY A 697 -33.94 37.13 -7.32
CA GLY A 697 -35.13 37.91 -6.98
C GLY A 697 -36.46 37.30 -7.44
N ASN A 698 -36.47 36.09 -8.00
CA ASN A 698 -37.65 35.45 -8.54
C ASN A 698 -38.14 34.28 -7.67
N LYS A 699 -38.94 34.62 -6.65
CA LYS A 699 -39.51 33.63 -5.72
C LYS A 699 -40.43 32.61 -6.39
N ILE A 700 -41.22 33.05 -7.38
CA ILE A 700 -42.19 32.18 -8.08
C ILE A 700 -41.46 31.13 -8.93
N ALA A 701 -40.40 31.52 -9.64
CA ALA A 701 -39.62 30.58 -10.43
C ALA A 701 -38.79 29.62 -9.57
N SER A 702 -38.24 30.11 -8.45
CA SER A 702 -37.48 29.25 -7.51
C SER A 702 -38.36 28.13 -6.99
N ASP A 703 -39.58 28.48 -6.55
CA ASP A 703 -40.56 27.56 -6.03
C ASP A 703 -41.09 26.60 -7.12
N ALA A 704 -41.36 27.11 -8.33
CA ALA A 704 -41.75 26.27 -9.48
C ALA A 704 -40.76 25.15 -9.77
N LEU A 705 -39.46 25.47 -9.80
CA LEU A 705 -38.40 24.49 -10.07
C LEU A 705 -38.27 23.46 -8.96
N ALA A 706 -38.34 23.90 -7.70
CA ALA A 706 -38.32 23.01 -6.54
C ALA A 706 -39.50 22.04 -6.58
N THR A 707 -40.71 22.56 -6.81
CA THR A 707 -41.94 21.77 -6.93
C THR A 707 -41.89 20.76 -8.07
N GLU A 708 -41.44 21.17 -9.26
CA GLU A 708 -41.36 20.26 -10.41
C GLU A 708 -40.32 19.15 -10.19
N ALA A 709 -39.13 19.49 -9.66
CA ALA A 709 -38.10 18.51 -9.35
C ALA A 709 -38.55 17.52 -8.26
N MET A 710 -39.22 18.03 -7.22
CA MET A 710 -39.82 17.20 -6.17
C MET A 710 -40.86 16.23 -6.76
N ARG A 711 -41.80 16.73 -7.56
CA ARG A 711 -42.82 15.90 -8.24
C ARG A 711 -42.18 14.81 -9.07
N ASN A 712 -41.19 15.15 -9.90
CA ASN A 712 -40.52 14.21 -10.78
C ASN A 712 -39.74 13.13 -10.01
N SER A 713 -39.21 13.47 -8.83
CA SER A 713 -38.54 12.52 -7.95
C SER A 713 -39.55 11.58 -7.28
N LEU A 714 -40.62 12.14 -6.69
CA LEU A 714 -41.67 11.36 -6.03
C LEU A 714 -42.44 10.47 -7.02
N GLY A 715 -42.63 10.90 -8.27
CA GLY A 715 -43.27 10.11 -9.31
C GLY A 715 -42.52 8.83 -9.71
N LYS A 716 -41.22 8.73 -9.36
CA LYS A 716 -40.37 7.55 -9.64
C LYS A 716 -40.31 6.57 -8.48
N MET A 717 -40.99 6.87 -7.36
CA MET A 717 -41.02 5.99 -6.21
C MET A 717 -41.68 4.66 -6.55
N GLU A 718 -41.14 3.58 -6.01
CA GLU A 718 -41.76 2.25 -6.13
C GLU A 718 -43.04 2.12 -5.27
N LEU A 719 -43.19 3.00 -4.28
CA LEU A 719 -44.35 3.14 -3.38
C LEU A 719 -45.31 4.22 -3.92
N SER A 720 -46.55 4.22 -3.44
CA SER A 720 -47.51 5.30 -3.75
C SER A 720 -47.93 6.07 -2.50
N ALA A 721 -47.88 7.40 -2.61
CA ALA A 721 -48.21 8.32 -1.53
C ALA A 721 -49.16 9.42 -2.04
N LYS A 722 -50.12 9.81 -1.19
CA LYS A 722 -51.10 10.85 -1.49
C LYS A 722 -50.71 12.18 -0.83
N VAL A 723 -50.67 13.26 -1.58
CA VAL A 723 -50.48 14.60 -1.00
C VAL A 723 -51.77 15.01 -0.29
N VAL A 724 -51.70 15.24 1.02
CA VAL A 724 -52.87 15.60 1.85
C VAL A 724 -52.85 17.04 2.33
N ILE A 725 -51.68 17.68 2.34
CA ILE A 725 -51.54 19.10 2.66
C ILE A 725 -50.26 19.68 2.03
N GLY A 726 -50.33 20.90 1.50
CA GLY A 726 -49.20 21.62 0.91
C GLY A 726 -49.48 23.11 0.72
N GLU A 727 -48.43 23.91 0.53
CA GLU A 727 -48.48 25.39 0.58
C GLU A 727 -49.34 26.01 -0.54
N GLY A 728 -49.25 25.50 -1.78
CA GLY A 728 -49.69 26.29 -2.92
C GLY A 728 -51.19 26.51 -3.12
N GLU A 729 -52.08 25.83 -2.37
CA GLU A 729 -53.53 26.12 -2.39
C GLU A 729 -53.85 27.50 -1.84
N LYS A 730 -53.00 27.99 -0.93
CA LYS A 730 -53.20 29.24 -0.22
C LYS A 730 -52.47 30.40 -0.87
N ASP A 731 -51.23 30.18 -1.25
CA ASP A 731 -50.36 31.22 -1.82
C ASP A 731 -50.46 31.31 -3.35
N ASN A 732 -51.36 30.53 -3.96
CA ASN A 732 -51.57 30.42 -5.41
C ASN A 732 -50.24 30.17 -6.15
N ALA A 733 -49.39 29.35 -5.54
CA ALA A 733 -48.03 29.05 -5.94
C ALA A 733 -47.96 27.72 -6.73
N PRO A 734 -46.88 27.47 -7.49
CA PRO A 734 -46.64 26.17 -8.14
C PRO A 734 -46.65 25.05 -7.09
N MET A 735 -47.62 24.14 -7.18
CA MET A 735 -47.89 23.20 -6.09
C MET A 735 -47.98 21.75 -6.53
N LEU A 736 -47.65 20.84 -5.61
CA LEU A 736 -48.16 19.48 -5.58
C LEU A 736 -49.60 19.53 -5.04
N TYR A 737 -50.57 19.04 -5.82
CA TYR A 737 -51.98 19.25 -5.53
C TYR A 737 -52.47 18.34 -4.39
N VAL A 738 -53.37 18.86 -3.55
CA VAL A 738 -54.09 18.00 -2.60
C VAL A 738 -54.85 16.93 -3.39
N ASP A 739 -54.83 15.71 -2.88
CA ASP A 739 -55.30 14.49 -3.53
C ASP A 739 -54.45 13.96 -4.71
N GLU A 740 -53.35 14.61 -5.08
CA GLU A 740 -52.37 14.08 -6.05
C GLU A 740 -51.73 12.79 -5.48
N VAL A 741 -51.73 11.72 -6.27
CA VAL A 741 -51.06 10.45 -5.95
C VAL A 741 -49.76 10.37 -6.74
N LEU A 742 -48.66 10.18 -6.03
CA LEU A 742 -47.31 10.13 -6.58
C LEU A 742 -46.71 8.74 -6.36
N GLY A 743 -45.96 8.24 -7.35
CA GLY A 743 -45.28 6.95 -7.33
C GLY A 743 -45.94 5.88 -8.21
N ALA A 744 -45.36 4.68 -8.22
CA ALA A 744 -45.67 3.63 -9.20
C ALA A 744 -46.49 2.44 -8.67
N SER A 745 -46.77 2.38 -7.36
CA SER A 745 -47.55 1.28 -6.77
C SER A 745 -49.06 1.44 -7.02
N GLU A 746 -49.77 0.35 -7.28
CA GLU A 746 -51.24 0.37 -7.38
C GLU A 746 -51.92 0.62 -6.02
N SER A 747 -51.25 0.34 -4.91
CA SER A 747 -51.77 0.54 -3.55
C SER A 747 -51.15 1.79 -2.92
N VAL A 748 -51.99 2.79 -2.61
CA VAL A 748 -51.59 3.98 -1.86
C VAL A 748 -51.51 3.62 -0.38
N THR A 749 -50.32 3.69 0.19
CA THR A 749 -50.04 3.28 1.58
C THR A 749 -49.62 4.44 2.47
N PHE A 750 -49.27 5.58 1.88
CA PHE A 750 -48.77 6.75 2.60
C PHE A 750 -49.47 8.03 2.19
N GLU A 751 -49.24 9.06 2.99
CA GLU A 751 -49.62 10.42 2.69
C GLU A 751 -48.52 11.41 3.07
N LEU A 752 -48.53 12.56 2.38
CA LEU A 752 -47.46 13.56 2.41
C LEU A 752 -48.00 14.93 2.81
N ALA A 753 -47.24 15.60 3.68
CA ALA A 753 -47.29 17.04 3.88
C ALA A 753 -46.04 17.65 3.22
N VAL A 754 -46.23 18.52 2.23
CA VAL A 754 -45.15 18.99 1.36
C VAL A 754 -45.00 20.51 1.40
N ASP A 755 -43.75 20.97 1.46
CA ASP A 755 -43.37 22.35 1.20
C ASP A 755 -42.07 22.31 0.38
N PRO A 756 -42.18 22.33 -0.98
CA PRO A 756 -41.04 22.16 -1.86
C PRO A 756 -39.96 23.23 -1.70
N LEU A 757 -40.33 24.45 -1.30
CA LEU A 757 -39.42 25.55 -1.03
C LEU A 757 -39.96 26.43 0.10
N GLU A 758 -39.57 26.10 1.33
CA GLU A 758 -39.82 26.97 2.47
C GLU A 758 -38.83 28.14 2.47
N GLY A 759 -39.33 29.34 2.75
CA GLY A 759 -38.49 30.54 2.80
C GLY A 759 -38.22 31.10 1.41
N THR A 760 -39.25 31.15 0.56
CA THR A 760 -39.19 31.70 -0.80
C THR A 760 -38.54 33.08 -0.88
N ASN A 761 -38.72 33.94 0.14
CA ASN A 761 -38.04 35.23 0.19
C ASN A 761 -36.54 35.12 0.47
N TYR A 762 -36.10 34.14 1.27
CA TYR A 762 -34.67 33.87 1.50
C TYR A 762 -34.02 33.37 0.21
N ALA A 763 -34.62 32.37 -0.45
CA ALA A 763 -34.11 31.83 -1.70
C ALA A 763 -34.00 32.92 -2.77
N ALA A 764 -35.06 33.70 -2.99
CA ALA A 764 -35.07 34.79 -3.97
C ALA A 764 -34.00 35.86 -3.69
N LYS A 765 -33.70 36.14 -2.42
CA LYS A 765 -32.68 37.13 -2.01
C LYS A 765 -31.28 36.52 -1.84
N GLY A 766 -31.12 35.21 -1.98
CA GLY A 766 -29.86 34.51 -1.70
C GLY A 766 -29.44 34.59 -0.23
N GLN A 767 -30.40 34.71 0.69
CA GLN A 767 -30.18 34.78 2.13
C GLN A 767 -30.27 33.39 2.76
N ASP A 768 -29.58 33.23 3.88
CA ASP A 768 -29.62 32.01 4.70
C ASP A 768 -31.03 31.77 5.27
N GLY A 769 -31.48 30.51 5.28
CA GLY A 769 -32.76 30.09 5.87
C GLY A 769 -33.76 29.42 4.93
N ALA A 770 -33.45 29.21 3.64
CA ALA A 770 -34.33 28.50 2.71
C ALA A 770 -34.04 26.99 2.71
N VAL A 771 -35.10 26.18 2.75
CA VAL A 771 -35.04 24.71 2.76
C VAL A 771 -36.13 24.10 1.88
N SER A 772 -35.93 22.85 1.46
CA SER A 772 -36.99 22.01 0.89
C SER A 772 -37.39 20.99 1.95
N VAL A 773 -38.69 20.81 2.22
CA VAL A 773 -39.16 19.94 3.31
C VAL A 773 -40.36 19.09 2.93
N ILE A 774 -40.33 17.83 3.36
CA ILE A 774 -41.47 16.91 3.24
C ILE A 774 -41.61 16.11 4.54
N ALA A 775 -42.83 15.95 5.02
CA ALA A 775 -43.19 14.94 6.01
C ALA A 775 -44.05 13.84 5.36
N GLY A 776 -43.82 12.59 5.75
CA GLY A 776 -44.59 11.43 5.31
C GLY A 776 -45.10 10.61 6.48
N SER A 777 -46.28 10.02 6.34
CA SER A 777 -46.89 9.12 7.35
C SER A 777 -47.75 8.07 6.66
N GLU A 778 -48.18 7.06 7.42
CA GLU A 778 -49.16 6.08 6.96
C GLU A 778 -50.48 6.76 6.57
N LEU A 779 -51.14 6.26 5.53
CA LEU A 779 -52.39 6.84 5.02
C LEU A 779 -53.45 7.01 6.14
N GLY A 780 -54.02 8.22 6.28
CA GLY A 780 -55.04 8.57 7.27
C GLY A 780 -54.51 9.06 8.63
N SER A 781 -53.23 9.38 8.73
CA SER A 781 -52.52 9.76 9.96
C SER A 781 -52.33 11.27 10.18
N LEU A 782 -52.15 12.04 9.11
CA LEU A 782 -51.87 13.46 9.09
C LEU A 782 -53.17 14.26 9.10
N TYR A 783 -53.13 15.37 9.83
CA TYR A 783 -54.16 16.40 9.75
C TYR A 783 -54.17 17.03 8.34
N SER A 784 -55.35 17.09 7.72
CA SER A 784 -55.49 17.36 6.28
C SER A 784 -56.24 18.64 5.93
N THR A 785 -56.63 19.47 6.90
CA THR A 785 -57.35 20.72 6.62
C THR A 785 -56.36 21.78 6.09
N SER A 786 -56.24 21.83 4.76
CA SER A 786 -55.35 22.70 3.98
C SER A 786 -55.95 24.11 3.74
N GLY A 787 -55.13 25.03 3.24
CA GLY A 787 -55.61 26.37 2.81
C GLY A 787 -55.83 27.39 3.92
N TYR A 788 -55.42 27.10 5.17
CA TYR A 788 -55.58 27.98 6.33
C TYR A 788 -54.22 28.37 6.96
N TYR A 789 -54.26 29.34 7.87
CA TYR A 789 -53.16 29.59 8.82
C TYR A 789 -53.39 28.82 10.12
N MET A 790 -52.31 28.53 10.83
CA MET A 790 -52.30 27.92 12.16
C MET A 790 -51.45 28.75 13.12
N GLU A 791 -52.00 29.05 14.29
CA GLU A 791 -51.21 29.54 15.41
C GLU A 791 -50.49 28.35 16.04
N LYS A 792 -49.17 28.43 16.22
CA LYS A 792 -48.37 27.38 16.86
C LYS A 792 -47.45 27.93 17.93
N LEU A 793 -47.42 27.23 19.06
CA LEU A 793 -46.45 27.37 20.13
C LEU A 793 -45.64 26.08 20.21
N VAL A 794 -44.34 26.16 19.91
CA VAL A 794 -43.38 25.06 19.96
C VAL A 794 -42.41 25.32 21.10
N VAL A 795 -42.10 24.28 21.89
CA VAL A 795 -41.17 24.33 23.03
C VAL A 795 -40.35 23.06 23.13
N LYS A 796 -39.25 23.14 23.89
CA LYS A 796 -38.41 21.96 24.18
C LYS A 796 -39.13 20.92 25.02
N ALA A 797 -38.62 19.68 24.99
CA ALA A 797 -39.18 18.54 25.72
C ALA A 797 -39.49 18.80 27.21
N PRO A 798 -38.66 19.52 28.00
CA PRO A 798 -38.97 19.78 29.42
C PRO A 798 -40.26 20.58 29.64
N ALA A 799 -40.64 21.44 28.70
CA ALA A 799 -41.83 22.28 28.80
C ALA A 799 -43.05 21.72 28.05
N LYS A 800 -42.95 20.50 27.50
CA LYS A 800 -43.97 19.90 26.62
C LYS A 800 -45.36 19.89 27.23
N ASP A 801 -45.48 19.49 28.49
CA ASP A 801 -46.76 19.34 29.17
C ASP A 801 -47.16 20.59 29.98
N ALA A 802 -46.37 21.67 29.92
CA ALA A 802 -46.57 22.87 30.72
C ALA A 802 -47.31 23.99 29.96
N ILE A 803 -47.31 23.94 28.63
CA ILE A 803 -47.89 24.98 27.77
C ILE A 803 -49.41 24.85 27.61
N ASP A 804 -50.07 25.98 27.41
CA ASP A 804 -51.49 26.11 27.14
C ASP A 804 -51.75 27.36 26.30
N ILE A 805 -51.88 27.19 24.98
CA ILE A 805 -52.00 28.28 24.00
C ILE A 805 -53.28 29.12 24.23
N ALA A 806 -54.31 28.59 24.90
CA ALA A 806 -55.50 29.36 25.26
C ALA A 806 -55.29 30.33 26.43
N LYS A 807 -54.28 30.11 27.28
CA LYS A 807 -54.00 30.97 28.45
C LYS A 807 -53.13 32.20 28.15
N GLY A 808 -52.74 32.39 26.88
CA GLY A 808 -52.02 33.57 26.42
C GLY A 808 -50.53 33.58 26.76
N VAL A 809 -49.84 34.63 26.32
CA VAL A 809 -48.36 34.72 26.30
C VAL A 809 -47.76 34.66 27.71
N GLU A 810 -48.28 35.43 28.67
CA GLU A 810 -47.71 35.50 30.03
C GLU A 810 -47.69 34.15 30.73
N TYR A 811 -48.81 33.42 30.66
CA TYR A 811 -48.91 32.09 31.25
C TYR A 811 -47.84 31.15 30.66
N ASN A 812 -47.73 31.11 29.33
CA ASN A 812 -46.82 30.21 28.64
C ASN A 812 -45.35 30.52 28.94
N LEU A 813 -44.96 31.81 28.97
CA LEU A 813 -43.59 32.19 29.35
C LEU A 813 -43.24 31.76 30.77
N ARG A 814 -44.16 31.94 31.74
CA ARG A 814 -43.96 31.48 33.13
C ARG A 814 -43.86 29.96 33.22
N ALA A 815 -44.71 29.24 32.49
CA ALA A 815 -44.72 27.78 32.47
C ALA A 815 -43.41 27.21 31.88
N ILE A 816 -42.93 27.79 30.79
CA ILE A 816 -41.69 27.38 30.11
C ILE A 816 -40.46 27.72 30.97
N ALA A 817 -40.42 28.92 31.57
CA ALA A 817 -39.38 29.34 32.52
C ALA A 817 -39.26 28.33 33.68
N THR A 818 -40.39 28.00 34.30
CA THR A 818 -40.45 27.04 35.42
C THR A 818 -39.97 25.66 34.99
N SER A 819 -40.48 25.14 33.87
CA SER A 819 -40.18 23.78 33.40
C SER A 819 -38.74 23.63 32.91
N SER A 820 -38.11 24.72 32.48
CA SER A 820 -36.72 24.75 32.01
C SER A 820 -35.73 25.24 33.07
N ASN A 821 -36.19 25.51 34.30
CA ASN A 821 -35.39 26.08 35.39
C ASN A 821 -34.64 27.36 34.96
N LYS A 822 -35.35 28.30 34.33
CA LYS A 822 -34.87 29.58 33.82
C LYS A 822 -35.72 30.73 34.35
N GLU A 823 -35.17 31.94 34.36
CA GLU A 823 -35.96 33.17 34.50
C GLU A 823 -36.55 33.58 33.14
N ILE A 824 -37.65 34.35 33.13
CA ILE A 824 -38.28 34.82 31.87
C ILE A 824 -37.27 35.63 31.03
N SER A 825 -36.38 36.39 31.68
CA SER A 825 -35.33 37.18 31.01
C SER A 825 -34.29 36.35 30.25
N ASP A 826 -34.19 35.05 30.57
CA ASP A 826 -33.27 34.12 29.92
C ASP A 826 -33.92 33.37 28.77
N LEU A 827 -35.25 33.46 28.61
CA LEU A 827 -35.97 32.81 27.52
C LEU A 827 -35.72 33.50 26.18
N LYS A 828 -35.46 32.70 25.14
CA LYS A 828 -35.26 33.19 23.76
C LYS A 828 -36.28 32.55 22.82
N PHE A 829 -37.14 33.38 22.23
CA PHE A 829 -38.20 32.95 21.31
C PHE A 829 -37.91 33.33 19.87
N ILE A 830 -38.34 32.48 18.94
CA ILE A 830 -38.39 32.80 17.51
C ILE A 830 -39.83 33.20 17.15
N VAL A 831 -39.98 34.30 16.41
CA VAL A 831 -41.27 34.79 15.91
C VAL A 831 -41.12 35.27 14.47
N LEU A 832 -42.09 34.98 13.60
CA LEU A 832 -42.11 35.50 12.23
C LEU A 832 -42.34 37.02 12.23
N ALA A 833 -41.54 37.78 11.49
CA ALA A 833 -41.66 39.23 11.34
C ALA A 833 -42.78 39.60 10.34
N LYS A 834 -44.03 39.42 10.76
CA LYS A 834 -45.23 39.78 9.98
C LYS A 834 -46.11 40.72 10.81
N PRO A 835 -46.86 41.66 10.21
CA PRO A 835 -47.72 42.60 10.95
C PRO A 835 -48.68 41.93 11.95
N ARG A 836 -49.16 40.73 11.64
CA ARG A 836 -50.02 39.92 12.51
C ARG A 836 -49.35 39.46 13.82
N HIS A 837 -48.04 39.58 13.97
CA HIS A 837 -47.29 39.19 15.16
C HIS A 837 -46.76 40.38 15.97
N ASP A 838 -46.98 41.62 15.54
CA ASP A 838 -46.46 42.81 16.22
C ASP A 838 -46.90 42.87 17.70
N GLU A 839 -48.16 42.49 17.96
CA GLU A 839 -48.70 42.39 19.32
C GLU A 839 -48.02 41.27 20.12
N LEU A 840 -47.89 40.08 19.54
CA LEU A 840 -47.23 38.93 20.17
C LEU A 840 -45.78 39.25 20.55
N ILE A 841 -45.01 39.84 19.61
CA ILE A 841 -43.63 40.26 19.81
C ILE A 841 -43.54 41.28 20.94
N SER A 842 -44.44 42.27 20.95
CA SER A 842 -44.50 43.30 22.00
C SER A 842 -44.85 42.72 23.38
N GLN A 843 -45.76 41.75 23.43
CA GLN A 843 -46.13 41.05 24.66
C GLN A 843 -44.96 40.22 25.21
N ILE A 844 -44.27 39.42 24.38
CA ILE A 844 -43.11 38.62 24.82
C ILE A 844 -41.99 39.53 25.36
N ARG A 845 -41.69 40.62 24.65
CA ARG A 845 -40.65 41.58 25.05
C ARG A 845 -41.01 42.34 26.34
N SER A 846 -42.26 42.75 26.50
CA SER A 846 -42.69 43.48 27.71
C SER A 846 -42.64 42.64 28.98
N LEU A 847 -42.76 41.32 28.84
CA LEU A 847 -42.61 40.35 29.93
C LEU A 847 -41.14 39.99 30.23
N GLY A 848 -40.19 40.48 29.43
CA GLY A 848 -38.75 40.37 29.67
C GLY A 848 -38.03 39.31 28.82
N ALA A 849 -38.74 38.48 28.05
CA ALA A 849 -38.13 37.46 27.20
C ALA A 849 -37.55 38.06 25.89
N LYS A 850 -36.53 37.40 25.33
CA LYS A 850 -35.87 37.83 24.09
C LYS A 850 -36.61 37.27 22.89
N VAL A 851 -36.78 38.09 21.84
CA VAL A 851 -37.40 37.69 20.57
C VAL A 851 -36.39 37.83 19.44
N VAL A 852 -36.17 36.75 18.70
CA VAL A 852 -35.48 36.72 17.41
C VAL A 852 -36.54 36.68 16.32
N GLU A 853 -36.55 37.73 15.50
CA GLU A 853 -37.49 37.88 14.41
C GLU A 853 -36.92 37.27 13.13
N ILE A 854 -37.71 36.43 12.44
CA ILE A 854 -37.34 35.86 11.14
C ILE A 854 -38.34 36.32 10.05
N PRO A 855 -37.90 36.82 8.90
CA PRO A 855 -38.80 37.37 7.89
C PRO A 855 -39.67 36.33 7.17
N ASP A 856 -39.26 35.07 7.13
CA ASP A 856 -39.92 33.98 6.40
C ASP A 856 -39.53 32.60 6.96
N GLY A 857 -40.33 31.58 6.65
CA GLY A 857 -40.14 30.17 7.05
C GLY A 857 -40.30 29.94 8.55
N ASP A 858 -40.99 28.88 8.97
CA ASP A 858 -41.15 28.55 10.38
C ASP A 858 -41.08 27.05 10.72
N VAL A 859 -40.88 26.15 9.77
CA VAL A 859 -40.60 24.72 9.98
C VAL A 859 -39.19 24.53 10.49
N MET A 860 -38.16 24.96 9.75
CA MET A 860 -36.77 24.80 10.21
C MET A 860 -36.53 25.56 11.53
N ALA A 861 -37.19 26.70 11.72
CA ALA A 861 -37.16 27.44 12.98
C ALA A 861 -37.81 26.65 14.13
N SER A 862 -38.95 25.99 13.88
CA SER A 862 -39.60 25.12 14.86
C SER A 862 -38.70 23.95 15.23
N ILE A 863 -38.07 23.30 14.26
CA ILE A 863 -37.16 22.17 14.47
C ILE A 863 -35.93 22.62 15.23
N LYS A 864 -35.37 23.78 14.90
CA LYS A 864 -34.26 24.38 15.64
C LYS A 864 -34.60 24.56 17.12
N VAL A 865 -35.84 24.90 17.49
CA VAL A 865 -36.24 24.97 18.92
C VAL A 865 -36.22 23.58 19.57
N MET A 866 -36.65 22.54 18.84
CA MET A 866 -36.77 21.17 19.34
C MET A 866 -35.42 20.50 19.58
N MET A 867 -34.37 20.88 18.84
CA MET A 867 -33.02 20.32 18.99
C MET A 867 -32.42 20.62 20.37
N GLU A 868 -31.79 19.61 21.00
CA GLU A 868 -31.24 19.70 22.36
C GLU A 868 -30.20 20.83 22.49
N ALA A 869 -29.29 20.95 21.51
CA ALA A 869 -28.21 21.93 21.49
C ALA A 869 -28.65 23.37 21.16
N SER A 870 -29.95 23.60 20.93
CA SER A 870 -30.46 24.91 20.54
C SER A 870 -30.36 25.95 21.66
N GLU A 871 -30.08 27.18 21.30
CA GLU A 871 -30.15 28.32 22.23
C GLU A 871 -31.57 28.86 22.42
N PHE A 872 -32.55 28.39 21.66
CA PHE A 872 -33.93 28.85 21.70
C PHE A 872 -34.78 28.01 22.66
N ASP A 873 -35.76 28.65 23.29
CA ASP A 873 -36.67 28.03 24.26
C ASP A 873 -38.06 27.80 23.68
N GLY A 874 -38.45 28.59 22.67
CA GLY A 874 -39.72 28.43 22.00
C GLY A 874 -39.79 29.11 20.64
N LEU A 875 -40.78 28.70 19.85
CA LEU A 875 -41.28 29.45 18.70
C LEU A 875 -42.75 29.71 18.93
N TYR A 876 -43.19 30.95 18.72
CA TYR A 876 -44.60 31.30 18.86
C TYR A 876 -45.03 32.21 17.71
N GLY A 877 -46.02 31.80 16.92
CA GLY A 877 -46.58 32.65 15.87
C GLY A 877 -47.66 31.95 15.05
N ILE A 878 -48.04 32.58 13.95
CA ILE A 878 -49.04 32.12 12.99
C ILE A 878 -48.37 31.88 11.63
N GLY A 879 -48.37 30.61 11.20
CA GLY A 879 -47.78 30.10 9.95
C GLY A 879 -48.81 29.34 9.10
N GLY A 880 -48.41 28.80 7.95
CA GLY A 880 -49.30 27.95 7.16
C GLY A 880 -49.65 26.64 7.87
N ALA A 881 -50.82 26.10 7.56
CA ALA A 881 -51.24 24.79 8.06
C ALA A 881 -50.30 23.64 7.62
N PRO A 882 -49.76 23.59 6.37
CA PRO A 882 -48.77 22.59 5.98
C PRO A 882 -47.54 22.56 6.90
N GLU A 883 -46.96 23.74 7.16
CA GLU A 883 -45.80 23.94 8.03
C GLU A 883 -46.13 23.55 9.47
N GLY A 884 -47.37 23.78 9.91
CA GLY A 884 -47.92 23.28 11.18
C GLY A 884 -47.90 21.75 11.27
N VAL A 885 -48.37 21.06 10.23
CA VAL A 885 -48.38 19.57 10.17
C VAL A 885 -46.97 19.00 10.13
N ILE A 886 -46.08 19.59 9.33
CA ILE A 886 -44.66 19.16 9.26
C ILE A 886 -43.96 19.39 10.61
N SER A 887 -44.19 20.54 11.24
CA SER A 887 -43.66 20.85 12.58
C SER A 887 -44.19 19.87 13.64
N ALA A 888 -45.48 19.48 13.55
CA ALA A 888 -46.06 18.49 14.45
C ALA A 888 -45.46 17.09 14.25
N CYS A 889 -45.15 16.69 13.01
CA CYS A 889 -44.41 15.46 12.73
C CYS A 889 -43.04 15.49 13.42
N ALA A 890 -42.27 16.57 13.25
CA ALA A 890 -40.98 16.71 13.91
C ALA A 890 -41.10 16.72 15.44
N ALA A 891 -42.07 17.46 16.00
CA ALA A 891 -42.30 17.51 17.45
C ALA A 891 -42.65 16.14 18.04
N LYS A 892 -43.47 15.34 17.34
CA LYS A 892 -43.80 13.97 17.75
C LYS A 892 -42.57 13.07 17.77
N LEU A 893 -41.72 13.16 16.74
CA LEU A 893 -40.52 12.33 16.59
C LEU A 893 -39.41 12.70 17.58
N LEU A 894 -39.24 14.00 17.85
CA LEU A 894 -38.23 14.54 18.77
C LEU A 894 -38.69 14.59 20.23
N GLY A 895 -39.94 14.22 20.51
CA GLY A 895 -40.49 14.28 21.87
C GLY A 895 -40.67 15.70 22.42
N ALA A 896 -40.70 16.71 21.54
CA ALA A 896 -40.84 18.12 21.90
C ALA A 896 -42.31 18.50 22.20
N GLY A 897 -42.50 19.70 22.76
CA GLY A 897 -43.81 20.27 23.01
C GLY A 897 -44.31 21.11 21.85
N MET A 898 -45.58 20.93 21.48
CA MET A 898 -46.26 21.82 20.56
C MET A 898 -47.75 21.87 20.90
N GLN A 899 -48.35 23.06 20.75
CA GLN A 899 -49.79 23.23 20.68
C GLN A 899 -50.13 24.13 19.50
N THR A 900 -51.21 23.81 18.80
CA THR A 900 -51.69 24.60 17.68
C THR A 900 -53.21 24.70 17.64
N ARG A 901 -53.69 25.71 16.94
CA ARG A 901 -55.10 25.87 16.56
C ARG A 901 -55.19 26.58 15.21
N LEU A 902 -56.29 26.35 14.50
CA LEU A 902 -56.57 27.05 13.26
C LEU A 902 -56.75 28.56 13.53
N ALA A 903 -56.13 29.38 12.69
CA ALA A 903 -56.09 30.83 12.81
C ALA A 903 -56.56 31.49 11.50
N PRO A 904 -57.85 31.39 11.14
CA PRO A 904 -58.35 31.98 9.90
C PRO A 904 -58.12 33.50 9.89
N GLN A 905 -57.70 34.04 8.75
CA GLN A 905 -57.31 35.45 8.61
C GLN A 905 -58.41 36.32 7.99
N SER A 906 -59.53 35.73 7.57
CA SER A 906 -60.64 36.44 6.92
C SER A 906 -62.01 35.89 7.32
N GLU A 907 -63.06 36.72 7.19
CA GLU A 907 -64.44 36.25 7.43
C GLU A 907 -64.87 35.13 6.46
N GLU A 908 -64.30 35.12 5.25
CA GLU A 908 -64.53 34.07 4.26
C GLU A 908 -63.92 32.74 4.70
N GLU A 909 -62.67 32.76 5.19
CA GLU A 909 -62.04 31.61 5.81
C GLU A 909 -62.85 31.09 7.00
N ILE A 910 -63.34 31.98 7.87
CA ILE A 910 -64.20 31.60 9.01
C ILE A 910 -65.48 30.90 8.54
N LYS A 911 -66.15 31.42 7.50
CA LYS A 911 -67.39 30.81 6.96
C LYS A 911 -67.10 29.42 6.38
N ARG A 912 -66.04 29.29 5.58
CA ARG A 912 -65.63 28.00 5.01
C ARG A 912 -65.24 27.01 6.11
N LEU A 913 -64.53 27.47 7.13
CA LEU A 913 -64.06 26.63 8.23
C LEU A 913 -65.21 26.16 9.13
N ASN A 914 -66.19 27.02 9.44
CA ASN A 914 -67.40 26.61 10.17
C ASN A 914 -68.19 25.49 9.46
N SER A 915 -68.05 25.36 8.14
CA SER A 915 -68.68 24.29 7.36
C SER A 915 -67.84 23.00 7.31
N LEU A 916 -66.51 23.11 7.38
CA LEU A 916 -65.58 22.00 7.28
C LEU A 916 -65.27 21.37 8.64
N GLU A 917 -65.01 22.18 9.67
CA GLU A 917 -64.69 21.77 11.04
C GLU A 917 -65.47 22.61 12.05
N PRO A 918 -66.73 22.30 12.36
CA PRO A 918 -67.60 23.15 13.19
C PRO A 918 -67.10 23.45 14.61
N ASP A 919 -66.19 22.63 15.13
CA ASP A 919 -65.58 22.70 16.47
C ASP A 919 -64.21 23.39 16.49
N TRP A 920 -63.73 23.94 15.36
CA TRP A 920 -62.37 24.49 15.22
C TRP A 920 -62.00 25.57 16.27
N LYS A 921 -62.98 26.32 16.78
CA LYS A 921 -62.75 27.45 17.71
C LYS A 921 -62.23 27.03 19.07
N ASP A 922 -62.70 25.88 19.56
CA ASP A 922 -62.37 25.36 20.88
C ASP A 922 -61.30 24.27 20.82
N ARG A 923 -60.83 23.94 19.61
CA ARG A 923 -59.93 22.82 19.33
C ARG A 923 -58.47 23.25 19.37
N ILE A 924 -57.80 22.90 20.47
CA ILE A 924 -56.33 22.93 20.56
C ILE A 924 -55.82 21.54 20.23
N MET A 925 -54.83 21.47 19.35
CA MET A 925 -54.23 20.22 18.87
C MET A 925 -52.77 20.13 19.33
N THR A 926 -52.39 18.94 19.79
CA THR A 926 -51.01 18.54 20.10
C THR A 926 -50.41 17.76 18.91
N PRO A 927 -49.09 17.47 18.89
CA PRO A 927 -48.50 16.59 17.90
C PRO A 927 -49.21 15.25 17.74
N GLN A 928 -49.74 14.70 18.83
CA GLN A 928 -50.48 13.43 18.83
C GLN A 928 -51.85 13.56 18.15
N ASP A 929 -52.50 14.73 18.23
CA ASP A 929 -53.78 14.98 17.56
C ASP A 929 -53.60 15.21 16.06
N MET A 930 -52.47 15.80 15.66
CA MET A 930 -52.16 16.11 14.27
C MET A 930 -51.53 14.96 13.48
N VAL A 931 -50.87 14.03 14.18
CA VAL A 931 -50.13 12.92 13.57
C VAL A 931 -50.44 11.63 14.35
N LYS A 932 -51.36 10.81 13.83
CA LYS A 932 -51.84 9.59 14.51
C LYS A 932 -50.88 8.41 14.34
N GLY A 933 -50.41 8.15 13.12
CA GLY A 933 -49.49 7.06 12.76
C GLY A 933 -47.99 7.38 12.94
N ASP A 934 -47.14 6.43 12.55
CA ASP A 934 -45.69 6.66 12.47
C ASP A 934 -45.37 7.63 11.32
N SER A 935 -44.36 8.49 11.51
CA SER A 935 -44.02 9.54 10.56
C SER A 935 -42.51 9.69 10.33
N VAL A 936 -42.15 10.38 9.27
CA VAL A 936 -40.79 10.83 8.94
C VAL A 936 -40.84 12.28 8.47
N VAL A 937 -39.80 13.04 8.79
CA VAL A 937 -39.59 14.39 8.24
C VAL A 937 -38.22 14.43 7.56
N VAL A 938 -38.15 14.97 6.35
CA VAL A 938 -36.89 15.18 5.64
C VAL A 938 -36.80 16.63 5.17
N ILE A 939 -35.64 17.23 5.43
CA ILE A 939 -35.34 18.63 5.10
C ILE A 939 -34.01 18.67 4.37
N THR A 940 -33.92 19.41 3.28
CA THR A 940 -32.65 19.66 2.59
C THR A 940 -32.43 21.16 2.44
N ALA A 941 -31.23 21.65 2.74
CA ALA A 941 -30.92 23.08 2.58
C ALA A 941 -30.95 23.52 1.12
N ILE A 942 -31.51 24.70 0.88
CA ILE A 942 -31.47 25.42 -0.41
C ILE A 942 -30.48 26.59 -0.29
N THR A 943 -30.51 27.30 0.83
CA THR A 943 -29.45 28.21 1.27
C THR A 943 -28.96 27.75 2.64
N ASN A 944 -27.88 28.33 3.17
CA ASN A 944 -27.36 27.86 4.46
C ASN A 944 -28.44 28.02 5.52
N SER A 945 -28.72 26.94 6.24
CA SER A 945 -29.78 26.87 7.23
C SER A 945 -29.28 26.01 8.40
N PRO A 946 -28.33 26.51 9.22
CA PRO A 946 -27.61 25.71 10.19
C PRO A 946 -28.53 24.82 11.06
N PRO A 947 -28.20 23.52 11.19
CA PRO A 947 -26.91 22.90 10.88
C PRO A 947 -26.71 22.48 9.40
N LEU A 948 -27.64 22.81 8.50
CA LEU A 948 -27.57 22.44 7.09
C LEU A 948 -26.80 23.47 6.26
N ASP A 949 -25.92 22.98 5.39
CA ASP A 949 -25.15 23.79 4.46
C ASP A 949 -25.85 23.91 3.10
N ALA A 950 -25.72 25.06 2.43
CA ALA A 950 -26.24 25.24 1.08
C ALA A 950 -25.65 24.21 0.10
N PRO A 951 -26.38 23.80 -0.96
CA PRO A 951 -25.86 22.90 -1.97
C PRO A 951 -24.58 23.44 -2.63
N LEU A 952 -23.53 22.63 -2.69
CA LEU A 952 -22.24 23.01 -3.26
C LEU A 952 -22.04 22.34 -4.62
N LYS A 953 -21.85 23.14 -5.68
CA LYS A 953 -21.49 22.63 -7.01
C LYS A 953 -19.98 22.36 -7.08
N ASN A 954 -19.60 21.12 -7.35
CA ASN A 954 -18.20 20.72 -7.57
C ASN A 954 -17.97 20.33 -9.04
N LYS A 955 -16.72 19.96 -9.41
CA LYS A 955 -16.36 19.61 -10.80
C LYS A 955 -17.11 18.39 -11.36
N THR A 956 -17.72 17.58 -10.48
CA THR A 956 -18.33 16.29 -10.79
C THR A 956 -19.85 16.28 -10.58
N GLY A 957 -20.42 17.29 -9.93
CA GLY A 957 -21.85 17.33 -9.61
C GLY A 957 -22.19 18.31 -8.46
N TRP A 958 -23.14 17.92 -7.61
CA TRP A 958 -23.61 18.70 -6.46
C TRP A 958 -23.43 17.93 -5.15
N THR A 959 -23.13 18.61 -4.05
CA THR A 959 -23.18 18.06 -2.69
C THR A 959 -24.33 18.72 -1.95
N THR A 960 -25.25 17.95 -1.37
CA THR A 960 -26.38 18.44 -0.56
C THR A 960 -26.18 18.16 0.92
N SER A 961 -26.81 18.95 1.78
CA SER A 961 -26.90 18.73 3.23
C SER A 961 -28.36 18.63 3.66
N SER A 962 -28.71 17.50 4.28
CA SER A 962 -30.09 17.15 4.62
C SER A 962 -30.23 16.69 6.08
N LEU A 963 -31.37 16.98 6.70
CA LEU A 963 -31.78 16.48 8.01
C LEU A 963 -32.93 15.48 7.82
N VAL A 964 -32.73 14.25 8.26
CA VAL A 964 -33.77 13.21 8.30
C VAL A 964 -34.15 12.94 9.75
N ILE A 965 -35.42 13.15 10.09
CA ILE A 965 -35.96 12.94 11.43
C ILE A 965 -36.92 11.75 11.37
N THR A 966 -36.62 10.72 12.15
CA THR A 966 -37.44 9.51 12.30
C THR A 966 -37.64 9.20 13.78
N LYS A 967 -38.39 8.15 14.09
CA LYS A 967 -38.54 7.64 15.45
C LYS A 967 -37.20 7.22 16.09
N SER A 968 -36.18 6.93 15.25
CA SER A 968 -34.82 6.61 15.70
C SER A 968 -33.97 7.85 16.06
N GLY A 969 -34.50 9.05 15.83
CA GLY A 969 -33.82 10.32 16.04
C GLY A 969 -33.60 11.12 14.75
N GLU A 970 -32.86 12.21 14.88
CA GLU A 970 -32.43 13.11 13.80
C GLU A 970 -31.05 12.73 13.25
N ARG A 971 -30.86 12.82 11.92
CA ARG A 971 -29.60 12.51 11.25
C ARG A 971 -29.27 13.55 10.19
N LEU A 972 -28.04 14.07 10.25
CA LEU A 972 -27.46 14.91 9.22
C LEU A 972 -26.88 14.02 8.12
N ILE A 973 -27.24 14.28 6.86
CA ILE A 973 -26.79 13.52 5.70
C ILE A 973 -26.14 14.49 4.72
N HIS A 974 -24.91 14.19 4.32
CA HIS A 974 -24.23 14.84 3.21
C HIS A 974 -24.14 13.86 2.05
N ARG A 975 -24.61 14.26 0.86
CA ARG A 975 -24.66 13.37 -0.31
C ARG A 975 -24.10 14.05 -1.55
N ASP A 976 -23.22 13.33 -2.25
CA ASP A 976 -22.71 13.73 -3.57
C ASP A 976 -23.59 13.19 -4.70
N HIS A 977 -24.02 14.08 -5.58
CA HIS A 977 -24.87 13.84 -6.74
C HIS A 977 -24.07 14.03 -8.00
N LEU A 978 -23.53 12.94 -8.56
CA LEU A 978 -22.71 12.98 -9.78
C LEU A 978 -23.57 13.34 -11.00
N THR A 979 -23.10 14.30 -11.80
CA THR A 979 -23.70 14.56 -13.12
C THR A 979 -23.15 13.55 -14.12
N THR A 980 -24.03 12.68 -14.63
CA THR A 980 -23.68 11.75 -15.71
C THR A 980 -23.24 12.50 -16.98
N ILE A 981 -22.43 11.86 -17.83
CA ILE A 981 -21.92 12.45 -19.08
C ILE A 981 -23.07 12.92 -20.00
N ASP A 982 -24.22 12.25 -19.97
CA ASP A 982 -25.42 12.64 -20.73
C ASP A 982 -26.13 13.88 -20.15
N GLN A 983 -26.10 14.08 -18.83
CA GLN A 983 -26.68 15.27 -18.19
C GLN A 983 -25.83 16.52 -18.40
N ARG A 984 -24.50 16.40 -18.54
CA ARG A 984 -23.64 17.55 -18.90
C ARG A 984 -23.97 18.10 -20.29
N ARG A 985 -24.28 17.22 -21.25
CA ARG A 985 -24.65 17.63 -22.62
C ARG A 985 -26.00 18.34 -22.69
N ALA A 986 -26.93 18.03 -21.80
CA ALA A 986 -28.23 18.69 -21.73
C ALA A 986 -28.15 20.06 -21.05
N HIS A 987 -27.27 20.23 -20.06
CA HIS A 987 -27.12 21.48 -19.32
C HIS A 987 -26.25 22.53 -20.05
N ASP A 988 -25.28 22.08 -20.86
CA ASP A 988 -24.50 22.97 -21.74
C ASP A 988 -25.28 23.42 -23.00
N ALA A 989 -26.51 22.91 -23.19
CA ALA A 989 -27.35 23.20 -24.36
C ALA A 989 -28.56 24.12 -24.07
N THR A 990 -28.64 24.72 -22.87
CA THR A 990 -29.66 25.72 -22.50
C THR A 990 -29.06 27.06 -22.13
#